data_AF-A0A1C9WMN9-F1
#
_entry.id   AF-A0A1C9WMN9-F1
#
_cell.length_a   1.000
_cell.length_b   1.000
_cell.length_c   1.000
_cell.angle_alpha   90.00
_cell.angle_beta   90.00
_cell.angle_gamma   90.00
#
_symmetry.space_group_name_H-M   'P 1'
#
loop_
_entity.id
_entity.type
_entity.pdbx_description
1 polymer ?
#
loop_
_entity_poly.entity_id
_entity_poly.type
_entity_poly.pdbx_seq_one_letter_code
_entity_poly.pdbx_strand_id
1 'polypeptide(L)'
;MTVAEIQVDQRVIGIDSRRFASVEKAVVELITNSDDSYARLEKSGAPVTGRIHVGYERHHTGAVLMVTDQAEGMSFEEASRILTYGGAHSPLSRGEGDGRGYFGRGLKQAIFGLGHGWIETIKDGRFTRIDVFRGENGGYLYDDGDEDRRAFPADYARLGMPAGVAESGTRVTIVVDNPHVTITQYATLVQSLSDNIYLRDVLDRRTVELLHGRPGSGQHGASKDVSERIRFEEPPSILLLGPEQPGSFSHEGQEYPFTLTLKRAKDVELTLKGDERTNGLVVLSGMAVLDCTLFEYENQVGTEYLFGSVRCAALTEMLGRGKAVISDEREGLNFKDPLVAAFSQAVSTMIGAAVLAEKEKLSHLERATTSGRTAEMIERLLQHMSEAAVVDLGIESSPDAAGRIPAEEEPPAALRFTTPFYYRKPGHPFHVALLIDAGQLPDGEQLTFELELPASMRIEPAPAAVAVDSLDGIQRMEWTVTGEVPGERGEITVRAGAYWAWCEIVVAEHASHRSEGQPPHAAVVRPASHPADHPVAHRVPRDHGRDLFVGYEFRSLHNSADRAVYSAAERKVIINTAAPTVRLYVDGRGRFRDSARLLLAELFMDVIADELARRRIEQHGHARDLEAFRNAKRDIIRRYGSDIHLSFLSG
;
A
#
# COMPACT_ATOMS: atom_id res chain seq x y z
N MET A 1 -36.69 6.55 -8.20
CA MET A 1 -35.28 6.35 -8.57
C MET A 1 -34.88 7.49 -9.46
N THR A 2 -34.35 8.53 -8.84
CA THR A 2 -33.86 9.72 -9.52
C THR A 2 -32.34 9.69 -9.44
N VAL A 3 -31.70 9.25 -10.52
CA VAL A 3 -30.23 9.33 -10.61
C VAL A 3 -29.84 10.79 -10.86
N ALA A 4 -28.96 11.33 -10.02
CA ALA A 4 -28.51 12.71 -10.09
C ALA A 4 -26.99 12.82 -10.17
N GLU A 5 -26.51 13.87 -10.84
CA GLU A 5 -25.09 14.24 -10.85
C GLU A 5 -24.73 15.01 -9.57
N ILE A 6 -23.53 14.73 -9.04
CA ILE A 6 -22.98 15.53 -7.94
C ILE A 6 -22.75 16.96 -8.43
N GLN A 7 -23.40 17.93 -7.77
CA GLN A 7 -23.43 19.33 -8.18
C GLN A 7 -22.11 20.06 -7.87
N VAL A 8 -21.09 19.79 -8.68
CA VAL A 8 -19.77 20.45 -8.71
C VAL A 8 -19.08 20.21 -10.04
N ASP A 9 -18.09 21.04 -10.36
CA ASP A 9 -17.11 20.74 -11.40
C ASP A 9 -16.52 19.32 -11.18
N GLN A 10 -16.86 18.44 -12.12
CA GLN A 10 -16.48 17.02 -12.14
C GLN A 10 -14.96 16.84 -12.11
N ARG A 11 -14.19 17.83 -12.59
CA ARG A 11 -12.72 17.79 -12.55
C ARG A 11 -12.20 17.87 -11.12
N VAL A 12 -12.86 18.62 -10.25
CA VAL A 12 -12.47 18.77 -8.84
C VAL A 12 -12.70 17.46 -8.08
N ILE A 13 -13.85 16.81 -8.28
CA ILE A 13 -14.08 15.46 -7.73
C ILE A 13 -13.06 14.47 -8.28
N GLY A 14 -12.73 14.55 -9.57
CA GLY A 14 -11.74 13.66 -10.17
C GLY A 14 -10.34 13.80 -9.60
N ILE A 15 -9.88 15.03 -9.34
CA ILE A 15 -8.60 15.28 -8.67
C ILE A 15 -8.64 14.74 -7.24
N ASP A 16 -9.67 15.06 -6.49
CA ASP A 16 -9.78 14.66 -5.08
C ASP A 16 -9.95 13.13 -4.94
N SER A 17 -10.75 12.47 -5.78
CA SER A 17 -10.97 11.02 -5.72
C SER A 17 -9.70 10.22 -6.04
N ARG A 18 -8.84 10.71 -6.95
CA ARG A 18 -7.54 10.08 -7.20
C ARG A 18 -6.63 10.07 -5.96
N ARG A 19 -6.80 11.02 -5.04
CA ARG A 19 -6.03 11.06 -3.77
C ARG A 19 -6.45 9.95 -2.80
N PHE A 20 -7.65 9.40 -2.97
CA PHE A 20 -8.22 8.29 -2.21
C PHE A 20 -8.18 6.96 -2.98
N ALA A 21 -7.36 6.86 -4.03
CA ALA A 21 -7.12 5.61 -4.77
C ALA A 21 -6.20 4.64 -3.98
N SER A 22 -6.50 4.43 -2.70
CA SER A 22 -5.82 3.50 -1.78
C SER A 22 -6.85 2.97 -0.78
N VAL A 23 -6.84 1.66 -0.57
CA VAL A 23 -7.75 0.99 0.37
C VAL A 23 -7.53 1.52 1.78
N GLU A 24 -6.26 1.66 2.19
CA GLU A 24 -5.84 2.16 3.50
C GLU A 24 -6.39 3.56 3.75
N LYS A 25 -6.20 4.48 2.81
CA LYS A 25 -6.69 5.87 2.94
C LYS A 25 -8.20 5.95 3.06
N ALA A 26 -8.93 5.14 2.30
CA ALA A 26 -10.38 5.05 2.40
C ALA A 26 -10.81 4.52 3.77
N VAL A 27 -10.19 3.44 4.26
CA VAL A 27 -10.51 2.87 5.57
C VAL A 27 -10.22 3.86 6.70
N VAL A 28 -9.06 4.52 6.69
CA VAL A 28 -8.68 5.56 7.66
C VAL A 28 -9.75 6.66 7.69
N GLU A 29 -10.15 7.16 6.52
CA GLU A 29 -11.17 8.21 6.42
C GLU A 29 -12.52 7.77 7.01
N LEU A 30 -12.97 6.55 6.69
CA LEU A 30 -14.23 6.01 7.21
C LEU A 30 -14.19 5.75 8.72
N ILE A 31 -13.06 5.27 9.26
CA ILE A 31 -12.86 5.11 10.71
C ILE A 31 -12.89 6.48 11.40
N THR A 32 -12.22 7.50 10.86
CA THR A 32 -12.24 8.85 11.45
C THR A 32 -13.63 9.49 11.39
N ASN A 33 -14.41 9.25 10.35
CA ASN A 33 -15.81 9.69 10.28
C ASN A 33 -16.68 9.02 11.36
N SER A 34 -16.43 7.73 11.62
CA SER A 34 -17.11 6.98 12.68
C SER A 34 -16.74 7.53 14.07
N ASP A 35 -15.46 7.81 14.29
CA ASP A 35 -14.95 8.42 15.52
C ASP A 35 -15.56 9.81 15.78
N ASP A 36 -15.63 10.65 14.75
CA ASP A 36 -16.27 11.97 14.80
C ASP A 36 -17.76 11.87 15.18
N SER A 37 -18.46 10.83 14.71
CA SER A 37 -19.86 10.56 15.05
C SER A 37 -20.03 10.16 16.51
N TYR A 38 -19.17 9.28 17.02
CA TYR A 38 -19.15 8.94 18.45
C TYR A 38 -18.81 10.14 19.33
N ALA A 39 -17.85 10.97 18.92
CA ALA A 39 -17.46 12.17 19.66
C ALA A 39 -18.63 13.15 19.85
N ARG A 40 -19.50 13.30 18.83
CA ARG A 40 -20.70 14.15 18.94
C ARG A 40 -21.70 13.61 19.96
N LEU A 41 -21.93 12.30 19.97
CA LEU A 41 -22.77 11.64 20.97
C LEU A 41 -22.21 11.82 22.38
N GLU A 42 -20.90 11.60 22.57
CA GLU A 42 -20.21 11.78 23.85
C GLU A 42 -20.35 13.23 24.36
N LYS A 43 -20.20 14.22 23.48
CA LYS A 43 -20.37 15.65 23.80
C LYS A 43 -21.80 15.98 24.26
N SER A 44 -22.80 15.29 23.72
CA SER A 44 -24.19 15.40 24.18
C SER A 44 -24.50 14.64 25.49
N GLY A 45 -23.51 13.93 26.05
CA GLY A 45 -23.68 13.08 27.24
C GLY A 45 -24.38 11.75 26.98
N ALA A 46 -24.55 11.35 25.70
CA ALA A 46 -25.15 10.07 25.35
C ALA A 46 -24.14 8.93 25.58
N PRO A 47 -24.57 7.77 26.10
CA PRO A 47 -23.72 6.59 26.18
C PRO A 47 -23.41 6.08 24.77
N VAL A 48 -22.17 5.65 24.53
CA VAL A 48 -21.70 5.15 23.24
C VAL A 48 -21.09 3.75 23.38
N THR A 49 -21.18 2.94 22.34
CA THR A 49 -20.51 1.64 22.28
C THR A 49 -19.02 1.79 21.94
N GLY A 50 -18.67 2.81 21.16
CA GLY A 50 -17.32 3.07 20.66
C GLY A 50 -16.78 1.99 19.72
N ARG A 51 -17.66 1.13 19.16
CA ARG A 51 -17.27 0.02 18.29
C ARG A 51 -17.32 0.40 16.82
N ILE A 52 -16.28 0.05 16.08
CA ILE A 52 -16.19 0.24 14.63
C ILE A 52 -15.77 -1.09 14.01
N HIS A 53 -16.61 -1.62 13.12
CA HIS A 53 -16.35 -2.88 12.41
C HIS A 53 -15.91 -2.58 10.99
N VAL A 54 -14.75 -3.10 10.60
CA VAL A 54 -14.21 -3.03 9.24
C VAL A 54 -14.26 -4.42 8.64
N GLY A 55 -15.06 -4.61 7.59
CA GLY A 55 -15.09 -5.84 6.80
C GLY A 55 -14.22 -5.68 5.56
N TYR A 56 -13.28 -6.59 5.34
CA TYR A 56 -12.43 -6.57 4.15
C TYR A 56 -12.46 -7.92 3.43
N GLU A 57 -13.14 -7.95 2.29
CA GLU A 57 -13.22 -9.13 1.42
C GLU A 57 -12.35 -8.90 0.19
N ARG A 58 -11.20 -9.55 0.14
CA ARG A 58 -10.27 -9.44 -1.00
C ARG A 58 -10.64 -10.44 -2.10
N HIS A 59 -10.63 -9.97 -3.33
CA HIS A 59 -10.72 -10.78 -4.54
C HIS A 59 -9.49 -10.54 -5.44
N HIS A 60 -9.32 -11.36 -6.48
CA HIS A 60 -8.17 -11.24 -7.38
C HIS A 60 -8.14 -9.94 -8.19
N THR A 61 -9.31 -9.42 -8.58
CA THR A 61 -9.44 -8.22 -9.44
C THR A 61 -10.15 -7.07 -8.74
N GLY A 62 -10.32 -7.15 -7.42
CA GLY A 62 -11.07 -6.17 -6.66
C GLY A 62 -11.18 -6.54 -5.20
N ALA A 63 -11.94 -5.76 -4.45
CA ALA A 63 -12.26 -6.05 -3.05
C ALA A 63 -13.61 -5.47 -2.69
N VAL A 64 -14.22 -5.95 -1.62
CA VAL A 64 -15.35 -5.29 -0.97
C VAL A 64 -14.89 -4.81 0.40
N LEU A 65 -15.03 -3.52 0.62
CA LEU A 65 -14.76 -2.87 1.89
C LEU A 65 -16.08 -2.47 2.54
N MET A 66 -16.22 -2.76 3.83
CA MET A 66 -17.34 -2.33 4.65
C MET A 66 -16.81 -1.65 5.92
N VAL A 67 -17.32 -0.49 6.27
CA VAL A 67 -17.05 0.15 7.58
C VAL A 67 -18.39 0.45 8.24
N THR A 68 -18.59 -0.06 9.44
CA THR A 68 -19.85 0.00 10.18
C THR A 68 -19.64 0.56 11.58
N ASP A 69 -20.48 1.51 11.98
CA ASP A 69 -20.56 2.07 13.31
C ASP A 69 -21.99 2.01 13.87
N GLN A 70 -22.10 2.18 15.19
CA GLN A 70 -23.35 2.28 15.94
C GLN A 70 -23.44 3.64 16.65
N ALA A 71 -23.03 4.69 15.95
CA ALA A 71 -23.01 6.05 16.45
C ALA A 71 -24.35 6.76 16.14
N GLU A 72 -24.33 8.04 15.75
CA GLU A 72 -25.55 8.87 15.74
C GLU A 72 -26.50 8.58 14.57
N GLY A 73 -26.01 7.94 13.51
CA GLY A 73 -26.72 7.80 12.24
C GLY A 73 -27.03 9.14 11.56
N MET A 74 -27.68 9.11 10.41
CA MET A 74 -28.05 10.29 9.61
C MET A 74 -29.49 10.19 9.14
N SER A 75 -30.22 11.32 9.19
CA SER A 75 -31.52 11.47 8.54
C SER A 75 -31.35 11.46 7.02
N PHE A 76 -32.45 11.31 6.29
CA PHE A 76 -32.45 11.48 4.83
C PHE A 76 -31.83 12.82 4.41
N GLU A 77 -32.26 13.94 5.01
CA GLU A 77 -31.76 15.25 4.59
C GLU A 77 -30.29 15.46 4.95
N GLU A 78 -29.80 14.86 6.04
CA GLU A 78 -28.38 14.89 6.42
C GLU A 78 -27.55 14.07 5.43
N ALA A 79 -28.00 12.87 5.07
CA ALA A 79 -27.33 11.99 4.11
C ALA A 79 -27.28 12.61 2.71
N SER A 80 -28.38 13.22 2.25
CA SER A 80 -28.41 13.95 0.97
C SER A 80 -27.58 15.23 1.01
N ARG A 81 -27.54 15.95 2.14
CA ARG A 81 -26.65 17.12 2.30
C ARG A 81 -25.19 16.76 2.18
N ILE A 82 -24.79 15.58 2.70
CA ILE A 82 -23.43 15.10 2.54
C ILE A 82 -23.08 15.06 1.06
N LEU A 83 -23.99 14.65 0.15
CA LEU A 83 -23.80 14.59 -1.32
C LEU A 83 -23.53 15.92 -2.02
N THR A 84 -23.83 17.05 -1.38
CA THR A 84 -23.58 18.37 -1.95
C THR A 84 -22.12 18.79 -1.74
N TYR A 85 -21.44 19.17 -2.81
CA TYR A 85 -20.02 19.54 -2.76
C TYR A 85 -19.81 20.95 -2.21
N GLY A 86 -18.78 21.15 -1.39
CA GLY A 86 -18.34 22.49 -0.99
C GLY A 86 -19.24 23.23 0.00
N GLY A 87 -20.24 22.56 0.59
CA GLY A 87 -20.95 23.11 1.74
C GLY A 87 -20.00 23.25 2.93
N ALA A 88 -19.82 24.47 3.43
CA ALA A 88 -19.21 24.77 4.73
C ALA A 88 -20.10 24.24 5.87
N HIS A 89 -20.25 22.93 5.93
CA HIS A 89 -21.22 22.23 6.79
C HIS A 89 -20.55 21.22 7.70
N SER A 90 -19.23 21.05 7.59
CA SER A 90 -18.52 20.26 8.58
C SER A 90 -18.46 21.01 9.92
N PRO A 91 -18.65 20.33 11.06
CA PRO A 91 -18.52 20.96 12.38
C PRO A 91 -17.18 21.68 12.54
N LEU A 92 -16.09 21.13 11.99
CA LEU A 92 -14.76 21.76 12.03
C LEU A 92 -14.71 23.08 11.22
N SER A 93 -15.39 23.17 10.07
CA SER A 93 -15.54 24.43 9.29
C SER A 93 -16.38 25.51 9.98
N ARG A 94 -17.11 25.15 11.04
CA ARG A 94 -17.87 26.09 11.89
C ARG A 94 -17.18 26.37 13.24
N GLY A 95 -16.01 25.75 13.49
CA GLY A 95 -15.36 25.79 14.80
C GLY A 95 -16.10 25.02 15.90
N GLU A 96 -17.05 24.16 15.54
CA GLU A 96 -17.94 23.41 16.45
C GLU A 96 -17.54 21.92 16.58
N GLY A 97 -16.58 21.45 15.77
CA GLY A 97 -16.12 20.07 15.71
C GLY A 97 -14.69 19.87 16.18
N ASP A 98 -14.44 18.71 16.79
CA ASP A 98 -13.11 18.26 17.24
C ASP A 98 -12.49 17.22 16.28
N GLY A 99 -13.15 16.96 15.15
CA GLY A 99 -12.86 15.88 14.19
C GLY A 99 -12.03 16.28 12.95
N ARG A 100 -11.68 15.30 12.10
CA ARG A 100 -10.81 15.49 10.91
C ARG A 100 -11.51 16.16 9.72
N GLY A 101 -12.85 16.08 9.65
CA GLY A 101 -13.62 16.58 8.51
C GLY A 101 -13.73 18.12 8.49
N TYR A 102 -12.86 18.82 7.75
CA TYR A 102 -12.88 20.31 7.63
C TYR A 102 -13.60 20.86 6.38
N PHE A 103 -13.94 20.02 5.39
CA PHE A 103 -14.44 20.51 4.08
C PHE A 103 -15.63 19.73 3.49
N GLY A 104 -16.27 18.83 4.25
CA GLY A 104 -17.28 17.91 3.66
C GLY A 104 -16.71 17.00 2.57
N ARG A 105 -15.39 16.75 2.63
CA ARG A 105 -14.60 15.91 1.72
C ARG A 105 -14.06 14.73 2.52
N GLY A 106 -14.15 13.52 1.95
CA GLY A 106 -13.73 12.28 2.59
C GLY A 106 -14.54 11.08 2.11
N LEU A 107 -15.76 10.94 2.63
CA LEU A 107 -16.66 9.81 2.40
C LEU A 107 -16.86 9.46 0.91
N LYS A 108 -17.20 10.44 0.07
CA LYS A 108 -17.47 10.19 -1.36
C LYS A 108 -16.20 9.96 -2.14
N GLN A 109 -15.15 10.71 -1.80
CA GLN A 109 -13.86 10.59 -2.44
C GLN A 109 -13.28 9.19 -2.18
N ALA A 110 -13.48 8.65 -0.98
CA ALA A 110 -13.18 7.26 -0.66
C ALA A 110 -13.96 6.28 -1.57
N ILE A 111 -15.27 6.47 -1.74
CA ILE A 111 -16.08 5.62 -2.62
C ILE A 111 -15.64 5.76 -4.10
N PHE A 112 -15.64 6.98 -4.65
CA PHE A 112 -15.29 7.27 -6.04
C PHE A 112 -13.82 7.00 -6.41
N GLY A 113 -12.93 7.10 -5.43
CA GLY A 113 -11.50 6.82 -5.58
C GLY A 113 -11.23 5.33 -5.75
N LEU A 114 -12.03 4.49 -5.09
CA LEU A 114 -11.91 3.04 -5.14
C LEU A 114 -12.79 2.36 -6.19
N GLY A 115 -13.93 2.96 -6.52
CA GLY A 115 -14.88 2.38 -7.46
C GLY A 115 -16.29 2.96 -7.29
N HIS A 116 -17.20 2.11 -6.84
CA HIS A 116 -18.58 2.44 -6.53
C HIS A 116 -18.98 1.86 -5.16
N GLY A 117 -20.10 2.29 -4.62
CA GLY A 117 -20.52 1.86 -3.29
C GLY A 117 -21.83 2.46 -2.85
N TRP A 118 -22.17 2.26 -1.58
CA TRP A 118 -23.38 2.81 -1.00
C TRP A 118 -23.22 3.09 0.49
N ILE A 119 -24.06 4.00 0.98
CA ILE A 119 -24.18 4.40 2.37
C ILE A 119 -25.54 3.90 2.85
N GLU A 120 -25.56 3.13 3.94
CA GLU A 120 -26.76 2.71 4.64
C GLU A 120 -26.73 3.30 6.05
N THR A 121 -27.79 3.97 6.46
CA THR A 121 -27.86 4.63 7.76
C THR A 121 -29.23 4.48 8.40
N ILE A 122 -29.25 4.27 9.72
CA ILE A 122 -30.46 4.31 10.53
C ILE A 122 -30.38 5.48 11.52
N LYS A 123 -31.41 6.32 11.53
CA LYS A 123 -31.61 7.36 12.55
C LYS A 123 -33.08 7.39 12.96
N ASP A 124 -33.35 7.39 14.26
CA ASP A 124 -34.72 7.45 14.81
C ASP A 124 -35.67 6.40 14.22
N GLY A 125 -35.15 5.20 13.92
CA GLY A 125 -35.92 4.09 13.34
C GLY A 125 -36.26 4.23 11.84
N ARG A 126 -35.68 5.24 11.18
CA ARG A 126 -35.76 5.44 9.73
C ARG A 126 -34.46 4.98 9.07
N PHE A 127 -34.56 4.30 7.94
CA PHE A 127 -33.47 3.78 7.14
C PHE A 127 -33.35 4.57 5.84
N THR A 128 -32.14 5.01 5.54
CA THR A 128 -31.76 5.65 4.27
C THR A 128 -30.67 4.84 3.61
N ARG A 129 -30.76 4.69 2.27
CA ARG A 129 -29.69 4.14 1.44
C ARG A 129 -29.37 5.11 0.31
N ILE A 130 -28.08 5.36 0.10
CA ILE A 130 -27.60 6.18 -1.01
C ILE A 130 -26.54 5.39 -1.77
N ASP A 131 -26.79 5.11 -3.04
CA ASP A 131 -25.85 4.49 -3.97
C ASP A 131 -25.01 5.56 -4.68
N VAL A 132 -23.71 5.34 -4.82
CA VAL A 132 -22.72 6.30 -5.34
C VAL A 132 -21.84 5.59 -6.37
N PHE A 133 -21.82 6.08 -7.61
CA PHE A 133 -21.20 5.37 -8.74
C PHE A 133 -20.78 6.32 -9.88
N ARG A 134 -20.02 5.79 -10.86
CA ARG A 134 -19.66 6.51 -12.08
C ARG A 134 -20.62 6.12 -13.21
N GLY A 135 -21.13 7.10 -13.95
CA GLY A 135 -21.90 6.85 -15.17
C GLY A 135 -21.01 6.44 -16.35
N GLU A 136 -21.63 5.96 -17.44
CA GLU A 136 -20.92 5.54 -18.66
C GLU A 136 -20.02 6.64 -19.26
N ASN A 137 -20.41 7.90 -19.11
CA ASN A 137 -19.66 9.07 -19.56
C ASN A 137 -18.54 9.50 -18.58
N GLY A 138 -18.32 8.74 -17.50
CA GLY A 138 -17.35 9.06 -16.45
C GLY A 138 -17.81 10.10 -15.43
N GLY A 139 -19.07 10.55 -15.50
CA GLY A 139 -19.67 11.50 -14.54
C GLY A 139 -19.90 10.86 -13.16
N TYR A 140 -19.80 11.67 -12.11
CA TYR A 140 -19.99 11.26 -10.72
C TYR A 140 -21.48 11.35 -10.35
N LEU A 141 -22.10 10.19 -10.12
CA LEU A 141 -23.54 10.03 -9.94
C LEU A 141 -23.88 9.47 -8.55
N TYR A 142 -25.13 9.70 -8.14
CA TYR A 142 -25.74 9.03 -7.00
C TYR A 142 -27.23 8.72 -7.25
N ASP A 143 -27.76 7.76 -6.49
CA ASP A 143 -29.18 7.49 -6.32
C ASP A 143 -29.46 7.46 -4.82
N ASP A 144 -30.29 8.39 -4.33
CA ASP A 144 -30.64 8.49 -2.91
C ASP A 144 -31.96 7.79 -2.57
N GLY A 145 -32.62 7.15 -3.53
CA GLY A 145 -33.88 6.44 -3.33
C GLY A 145 -35.08 7.36 -3.08
N ASP A 146 -34.94 8.68 -3.30
CA ASP A 146 -35.96 9.74 -3.16
C ASP A 146 -36.46 10.02 -1.72
N GLU A 147 -36.57 9.01 -0.83
CA GLU A 147 -36.99 9.18 0.57
C GLU A 147 -36.42 8.09 1.52
N ASP A 148 -36.40 8.38 2.81
CA ASP A 148 -36.16 7.36 3.84
C ASP A 148 -37.42 6.51 4.10
N ARG A 149 -37.21 5.30 4.59
CA ARG A 149 -38.30 4.37 4.95
C ARG A 149 -38.17 3.93 6.40
N ARG A 150 -39.21 3.31 6.95
CA ARG A 150 -39.10 2.64 8.26
C ARG A 150 -38.04 1.51 8.19
N ALA A 151 -37.19 1.42 9.20
CA ALA A 151 -36.21 0.35 9.32
C ALA A 151 -36.89 -0.99 9.67
N PHE A 152 -36.48 -2.06 8.99
CA PHE A 152 -36.88 -3.43 9.26
C PHE A 152 -35.79 -4.16 10.07
N PRO A 153 -36.10 -5.28 10.74
CA PRO A 153 -35.10 -6.05 11.49
C PRO A 153 -33.85 -6.43 10.67
N ALA A 154 -34.00 -6.65 9.37
CA ALA A 154 -32.89 -6.94 8.47
C ALA A 154 -31.94 -5.74 8.27
N ASP A 155 -32.41 -4.51 8.43
CA ASP A 155 -31.57 -3.31 8.32
C ASP A 155 -30.67 -3.16 9.55
N TYR A 156 -31.24 -3.34 10.75
CA TYR A 156 -30.49 -3.39 12.01
C TYR A 156 -29.45 -4.51 12.01
N ALA A 157 -29.83 -5.70 11.55
CA ALA A 157 -28.92 -6.85 11.45
C ALA A 157 -27.72 -6.55 10.53
N ARG A 158 -27.93 -5.83 9.41
CA ARG A 158 -26.86 -5.42 8.49
C ARG A 158 -25.86 -4.44 9.11
N LEU A 159 -26.30 -3.66 10.10
CA LEU A 159 -25.48 -2.73 10.89
C LEU A 159 -24.91 -3.38 12.17
N GLY A 160 -25.09 -4.69 12.35
CA GLY A 160 -24.62 -5.41 13.54
C GLY A 160 -25.38 -5.04 14.82
N MET A 161 -26.55 -4.43 14.72
CA MET A 161 -27.36 -4.01 15.86
C MET A 161 -28.34 -5.11 16.28
N PRO A 162 -28.55 -5.34 17.59
CA PRO A 162 -29.51 -6.32 18.07
C PRO A 162 -30.94 -5.93 17.67
N ALA A 163 -31.69 -6.89 17.14
CA ALA A 163 -33.07 -6.66 16.70
C ALA A 163 -33.95 -6.21 17.88
N GLY A 164 -34.62 -5.07 17.73
CA GLY A 164 -35.59 -4.56 18.70
C GLY A 164 -35.09 -3.50 19.67
N VAL A 165 -33.81 -3.12 19.63
CA VAL A 165 -33.32 -1.90 20.28
C VAL A 165 -33.29 -0.79 19.22
N ALA A 166 -33.94 0.34 19.49
CA ALA A 166 -33.89 1.50 18.60
C ALA A 166 -32.50 2.15 18.72
N GLU A 167 -31.54 1.64 17.96
CA GLU A 167 -30.18 2.18 17.86
C GLU A 167 -29.96 2.79 16.48
N SER A 168 -29.13 3.83 16.44
CA SER A 168 -28.71 4.53 15.22
C SER A 168 -27.32 4.05 14.81
N GLY A 169 -26.99 4.24 13.53
CA GLY A 169 -25.64 3.97 13.03
C GLY A 169 -25.57 3.92 11.52
N THR A 170 -24.34 3.78 11.02
CA THR A 170 -24.04 3.89 9.59
C THR A 170 -23.17 2.74 9.13
N ARG A 171 -23.40 2.27 7.91
CA ARG A 171 -22.54 1.36 7.17
C ARG A 171 -22.23 1.93 5.81
N VAL A 172 -20.95 2.01 5.50
CA VAL A 172 -20.46 2.37 4.16
C VAL A 172 -19.90 1.11 3.52
N THR A 173 -20.38 0.79 2.33
CA THR A 173 -19.87 -0.33 1.53
C THR A 173 -19.26 0.19 0.24
N ILE A 174 -18.07 -0.29 -0.10
CA ILE A 174 -17.33 0.09 -1.29
C ILE A 174 -16.93 -1.18 -2.04
N VAL A 175 -17.30 -1.23 -3.31
CA VAL A 175 -16.78 -2.21 -4.25
C VAL A 175 -15.57 -1.59 -4.94
N VAL A 176 -14.41 -2.14 -4.67
CA VAL A 176 -13.13 -1.71 -5.23
C VAL A 176 -12.96 -2.36 -6.59
N ASP A 177 -13.28 -1.62 -7.65
CA ASP A 177 -13.18 -2.04 -9.04
C ASP A 177 -12.29 -1.11 -9.89
N ASN A 178 -11.74 -0.06 -9.29
CA ASN A 178 -10.82 0.84 -9.97
C ASN A 178 -9.50 0.12 -10.31
N PRO A 179 -9.14 -0.01 -11.61
CA PRO A 179 -7.95 -0.74 -12.03
C PRO A 179 -6.63 -0.08 -11.62
N HIS A 180 -6.67 1.18 -11.17
CA HIS A 180 -5.50 1.91 -10.68
C HIS A 180 -5.26 1.75 -9.18
N VAL A 181 -6.14 1.04 -8.46
CA VAL A 181 -6.02 0.81 -7.03
C VAL A 181 -5.35 -0.54 -6.78
N THR A 182 -4.30 -0.52 -5.97
CA THR A 182 -3.68 -1.75 -5.47
C THR A 182 -4.58 -2.39 -4.42
N ILE A 183 -4.86 -3.69 -4.60
CA ILE A 183 -5.64 -4.47 -3.64
C ILE A 183 -4.69 -5.05 -2.57
N THR A 184 -4.59 -4.35 -1.46
CA THR A 184 -3.70 -4.63 -0.33
C THR A 184 -3.99 -6.00 0.31
N GLN A 185 -2.94 -6.70 0.75
CA GLN A 185 -3.13 -7.94 1.50
C GLN A 185 -3.69 -7.66 2.90
N TYR A 186 -4.44 -8.60 3.47
CA TYR A 186 -5.06 -8.41 4.79
C TYR A 186 -4.04 -8.06 5.88
N ALA A 187 -2.94 -8.82 5.99
CA ALA A 187 -1.91 -8.58 6.99
C ALA A 187 -1.24 -7.20 6.82
N THR A 188 -0.97 -6.81 5.57
CA THR A 188 -0.46 -5.46 5.26
C THR A 188 -1.47 -4.39 5.64
N LEU A 189 -2.77 -4.59 5.35
CA LEU A 189 -3.82 -3.66 5.73
C LEU A 189 -3.93 -3.53 7.26
N VAL A 190 -3.87 -4.63 8.02
CA VAL A 190 -3.81 -4.60 9.49
C VAL A 190 -2.64 -3.73 9.94
N GLN A 191 -1.43 -4.01 9.48
CA GLN A 191 -0.23 -3.27 9.88
C GLN A 191 -0.33 -1.79 9.50
N SER A 192 -0.74 -1.48 8.27
CA SER A 192 -0.90 -0.11 7.78
C SER A 192 -1.94 0.67 8.58
N LEU A 193 -3.02 0.03 9.04
CA LEU A 193 -4.03 0.68 9.88
C LEU A 193 -3.55 0.85 11.32
N SER A 194 -2.87 -0.16 11.88
CA SER A 194 -2.30 -0.12 13.24
C SER A 194 -1.27 1.01 13.39
N ASP A 195 -0.38 1.15 12.40
CA ASP A 195 0.69 2.16 12.44
C ASP A 195 0.25 3.53 11.94
N ASN A 196 -0.95 3.67 11.37
CA ASN A 196 -1.41 4.91 10.77
C ASN A 196 -1.47 6.05 11.80
N ILE A 197 -0.76 7.15 11.55
CA ILE A 197 -0.67 8.30 12.45
C ILE A 197 -2.05 8.89 12.78
N TYR A 198 -2.99 8.87 11.82
CA TYR A 198 -4.33 9.42 12.02
C TYR A 198 -5.23 8.51 12.86
N LEU A 199 -4.87 7.24 13.01
CA LEU A 199 -5.65 6.27 13.77
C LEU A 199 -5.12 6.05 15.19
N ARG A 200 -3.85 6.35 15.52
CA ARG A 200 -3.28 6.03 16.85
C ARG A 200 -4.14 6.48 18.03
N ASP A 201 -4.49 7.77 18.07
CA ASP A 201 -5.32 8.36 19.13
C ASP A 201 -6.78 7.86 19.07
N VAL A 202 -7.26 7.44 17.88
CA VAL A 202 -8.58 6.82 17.67
C VAL A 202 -8.61 5.38 18.20
N LEU A 203 -7.58 4.58 17.94
CA LEU A 203 -7.46 3.17 18.32
C LEU A 203 -7.35 3.00 19.85
N ASP A 204 -6.89 4.02 20.55
CA ASP A 204 -6.87 4.06 22.03
C ASP A 204 -8.26 4.30 22.62
N ARG A 205 -9.09 5.15 21.98
CA ARG A 205 -10.43 5.52 22.48
C ARG A 205 -11.59 4.72 21.88
N ARG A 206 -11.37 4.01 20.76
CA ARG A 206 -12.36 3.17 20.08
C ARG A 206 -11.93 1.71 20.05
N THR A 207 -12.90 0.83 19.88
CA THR A 207 -12.64 -0.57 19.56
C THR A 207 -12.86 -0.76 18.07
N VAL A 208 -11.76 -0.81 17.31
CA VAL A 208 -11.78 -1.07 15.88
C VAL A 208 -11.41 -2.53 15.61
N GLU A 209 -12.30 -3.25 14.94
CA GLU A 209 -12.11 -4.67 14.59
C GLU A 209 -12.09 -4.84 13.07
N LEU A 210 -11.06 -5.51 12.56
CA LEU A 210 -10.96 -5.90 11.16
C LEU A 210 -11.36 -7.37 11.00
N LEU A 211 -12.45 -7.60 10.29
CA LEU A 211 -12.96 -8.92 9.96
C LEU A 211 -12.35 -9.40 8.65
N HIS A 212 -11.63 -10.52 8.72
CA HIS A 212 -11.17 -11.25 7.54
C HIS A 212 -12.31 -12.13 7.00
N GLY A 213 -12.74 -11.90 5.77
CA GLY A 213 -13.83 -12.66 5.16
C GLY A 213 -15.21 -12.05 5.39
N ARG A 214 -16.25 -12.74 4.89
CA ARG A 214 -17.61 -12.21 4.66
C ARG A 214 -18.29 -11.70 5.94
N PRO A 215 -18.54 -10.39 6.10
CA PRO A 215 -19.48 -9.88 7.07
C PRO A 215 -20.91 -10.12 6.56
N GLY A 216 -21.70 -10.93 7.26
CA GLY A 216 -23.14 -11.05 7.02
C GLY A 216 -23.66 -12.37 6.44
N SER A 217 -22.84 -13.40 6.27
CA SER A 217 -23.38 -14.76 6.13
C SER A 217 -23.85 -15.24 7.50
N GLY A 218 -25.16 -15.23 7.74
CA GLY A 218 -25.81 -15.75 8.94
C GLY A 218 -25.65 -17.27 9.15
N GLN A 219 -24.50 -17.86 8.84
CA GLN A 219 -24.15 -19.22 9.18
C GLN A 219 -23.09 -19.20 10.28
N HIS A 220 -23.56 -19.36 11.52
CA HIS A 220 -22.73 -19.87 12.61
C HIS A 220 -22.25 -21.27 12.21
N GLY A 221 -21.08 -21.39 11.58
CA GLY A 221 -20.55 -22.68 11.18
C GLY A 221 -19.30 -22.63 10.30
N ALA A 222 -18.14 -22.72 10.95
CA ALA A 222 -16.93 -23.42 10.45
C ALA A 222 -15.92 -22.73 9.50
N SER A 223 -15.91 -21.41 9.35
CA SER A 223 -14.65 -20.67 9.20
C SER A 223 -14.58 -19.69 10.37
N LYS A 224 -13.55 -19.76 11.21
CA LYS A 224 -13.34 -18.71 12.22
C LYS A 224 -13.17 -17.41 11.44
N ASP A 225 -14.17 -16.53 11.46
CA ASP A 225 -13.98 -15.12 11.15
C ASP A 225 -12.83 -14.67 12.06
N VAL A 226 -11.66 -14.45 11.47
CA VAL A 226 -10.53 -13.90 12.20
C VAL A 226 -10.86 -12.43 12.34
N SER A 227 -11.50 -12.09 13.46
CA SER A 227 -11.62 -10.71 13.92
C SER A 227 -10.33 -10.35 14.63
N GLU A 228 -9.60 -9.40 14.06
CA GLU A 228 -8.40 -8.85 14.68
C GLU A 228 -8.70 -7.43 15.15
N ARG A 229 -8.49 -7.17 16.45
CA ARG A 229 -8.59 -5.82 16.97
C ARG A 229 -7.37 -5.03 16.54
N ILE A 230 -7.58 -3.97 15.79
CA ILE A 230 -6.51 -3.06 15.38
C ILE A 230 -6.09 -2.24 16.60
N ARG A 231 -4.79 -2.18 16.87
CA ARG A 231 -4.18 -1.36 17.92
C ARG A 231 -2.80 -0.91 17.47
N PHE A 232 -2.45 0.32 17.82
CA PHE A 232 -1.07 0.76 17.69
C PHE A 232 -0.27 0.21 18.88
N GLU A 233 0.81 -0.51 18.60
CA GLU A 233 1.75 -0.96 19.62
C GLU A 233 2.92 0.02 19.70
N GLU A 234 2.94 0.86 20.74
CA GLU A 234 4.04 1.79 20.93
C GLU A 234 5.36 1.01 21.13
N PRO A 235 6.44 1.34 20.38
CA PRO A 235 7.71 0.66 20.53
C PRO A 235 8.30 0.91 21.94
N PRO A 236 9.03 -0.05 22.52
CA PRO A 236 9.72 0.13 23.78
C PRO A 236 10.59 1.38 23.76
N SER A 237 10.43 2.26 24.75
CA SER A 237 11.02 3.60 24.67
C SER A 237 11.58 4.16 25.98
N ILE A 238 12.38 5.21 25.84
CA ILE A 238 12.90 6.06 26.91
C ILE A 238 12.28 7.45 26.73
N LEU A 239 11.67 7.96 27.78
CA LEU A 239 11.12 9.31 27.79
C LEU A 239 12.26 10.33 27.84
N LEU A 240 12.32 11.23 26.87
CA LEU A 240 13.32 12.30 26.78
C LEU A 240 12.77 13.64 27.30
N LEU A 241 11.52 13.97 26.95
CA LEU A 241 10.80 15.16 27.41
C LEU A 241 9.35 14.80 27.72
N GLY A 242 8.78 15.36 28.79
CA GLY A 242 7.40 15.09 29.21
C GLY A 242 7.27 14.02 30.30
N PRO A 243 6.12 13.33 30.41
CA PRO A 243 4.96 13.49 29.53
C PRO A 243 4.34 14.89 29.64
N GLU A 244 3.74 15.37 28.56
CA GLU A 244 3.00 16.63 28.47
C GLU A 244 3.76 17.86 29.00
N GLN A 245 5.06 17.95 28.69
CA GLN A 245 5.88 19.09 29.08
C GLN A 245 5.27 20.38 28.50
N PRO A 246 4.94 21.38 29.32
CA PRO A 246 4.33 22.62 28.84
C PRO A 246 5.32 23.47 28.05
N GLY A 247 4.82 24.07 26.98
CA GLY A 247 5.48 25.10 26.18
C GLY A 247 4.48 26.16 25.73
N SER A 248 5.00 27.26 25.17
CA SER A 248 4.17 28.32 24.59
C SER A 248 4.86 29.00 23.42
N PHE A 249 4.08 29.67 22.58
CA PHE A 249 4.59 30.51 21.50
C PHE A 249 3.74 31.77 21.35
N SER A 250 4.32 32.83 20.81
CA SER A 250 3.64 34.12 20.61
C SER A 250 3.30 34.35 19.14
N HIS A 251 2.07 34.77 18.87
CA HIS A 251 1.62 35.18 17.53
C HIS A 251 0.64 36.34 17.65
N GLU A 252 0.83 37.41 16.87
CA GLU A 252 -0.01 38.62 16.89
C GLU A 252 -0.17 39.26 18.30
N GLY A 253 0.86 39.13 19.15
CA GLY A 253 0.84 39.67 20.51
C GLY A 253 0.04 38.83 21.53
N GLN A 254 -0.48 37.67 21.12
CA GLN A 254 -1.12 36.69 21.98
C GLN A 254 -0.19 35.48 22.20
N GLU A 255 -0.19 34.95 23.42
CA GLU A 255 0.51 33.72 23.77
C GLU A 255 -0.42 32.51 23.65
N TYR A 256 0.08 31.43 23.07
CA TYR A 256 -0.64 30.18 22.85
C TYR A 256 0.10 29.01 23.51
N PRO A 257 -0.55 28.24 24.41
CA PRO A 257 0.07 27.11 25.08
C PRO A 257 0.04 25.83 24.22
N PHE A 258 1.01 24.96 24.43
CA PHE A 258 1.04 23.59 23.92
C PHE A 258 1.69 22.65 24.95
N THR A 259 1.49 21.34 24.78
CA THR A 259 2.17 20.31 25.60
C THR A 259 2.91 19.33 24.70
N LEU A 260 4.09 18.87 25.13
CA LEU A 260 4.96 18.01 24.34
C LEU A 260 5.44 16.78 25.12
N THR A 261 5.41 15.63 24.45
CA THR A 261 6.04 14.39 24.91
C THR A 261 7.01 13.93 23.82
N LEU A 262 8.29 13.75 24.16
CA LEU A 262 9.32 13.20 23.27
C LEU A 262 9.90 11.94 23.88
N LYS A 263 9.97 10.89 23.08
CA LYS A 263 10.48 9.57 23.44
C LYS A 263 11.54 9.13 22.43
N ARG A 264 12.39 8.21 22.88
CA ARG A 264 13.40 7.52 22.07
C ARG A 264 13.12 6.03 22.07
N ALA A 265 13.01 5.41 20.91
CA ALA A 265 12.89 3.97 20.79
C ALA A 265 14.14 3.25 21.33
N LYS A 266 13.94 2.06 21.89
CA LYS A 266 15.00 1.15 22.34
C LYS A 266 15.22 0.10 21.26
N ASP A 267 16.45 0.01 20.76
CA ASP A 267 16.93 -1.10 19.94
C ASP A 267 16.10 -1.39 18.66
N VAL A 268 15.34 -0.40 18.18
CA VAL A 268 14.55 -0.49 16.94
C VAL A 268 14.59 0.85 16.20
N GLU A 269 14.86 0.79 14.89
CA GLU A 269 14.69 1.93 13.98
C GLU A 269 13.21 2.08 13.62
N LEU A 270 12.73 3.31 13.57
CA LEU A 270 11.34 3.61 13.30
C LEU A 270 11.08 3.82 11.80
N THR A 271 9.84 3.60 11.37
CA THR A 271 9.39 3.92 10.03
C THR A 271 9.37 5.43 9.86
N LEU A 272 10.12 5.94 8.88
CA LEU A 272 10.42 7.38 8.75
C LEU A 272 9.44 8.17 7.88
N LYS A 273 8.64 7.48 7.05
CA LYS A 273 7.83 8.11 6.00
C LYS A 273 6.49 7.39 5.85
N GLY A 274 5.57 8.04 5.15
CA GLY A 274 4.22 7.53 4.93
C GLY A 274 3.27 7.89 6.06
N ASP A 275 2.00 7.57 5.89
CA ASP A 275 0.98 7.77 6.93
C ASP A 275 1.17 6.75 8.07
N GLU A 276 1.92 5.67 7.83
CA GLU A 276 2.34 4.61 8.75
C GLU A 276 3.64 4.94 9.51
N ARG A 277 4.22 6.14 9.34
CA ARG A 277 5.50 6.50 9.98
C ARG A 277 5.45 6.41 11.50
N THR A 278 6.29 5.61 12.12
CA THR A 278 6.38 5.46 13.58
C THR A 278 7.36 6.43 14.24
N ASN A 279 8.20 7.11 13.44
CA ASN A 279 9.02 8.24 13.87
C ASN A 279 8.28 9.58 13.70
N GLY A 280 8.61 10.55 14.55
CA GLY A 280 8.09 11.92 14.52
C GLY A 280 7.16 12.28 15.69
N LEU A 281 6.85 13.57 15.81
CA LEU A 281 5.86 14.07 16.77
C LEU A 281 4.50 14.10 16.08
N VAL A 282 3.55 13.32 16.60
CA VAL A 282 2.14 13.40 16.20
C VAL A 282 1.59 14.73 16.68
N VAL A 283 1.21 15.61 15.76
CA VAL A 283 0.64 16.92 16.03
C VAL A 283 -0.87 16.80 16.21
N LEU A 284 -1.33 17.10 17.41
CA LEU A 284 -2.70 16.91 17.86
C LEU A 284 -3.35 18.26 18.20
N SER A 285 -4.62 18.40 17.88
CA SER A 285 -5.44 19.54 18.31
C SER A 285 -6.87 19.07 18.55
N GLY A 286 -7.28 19.04 19.82
CA GLY A 286 -8.50 18.33 20.22
C GLY A 286 -8.35 16.83 19.98
N MET A 287 -9.31 16.25 19.24
CA MET A 287 -9.31 14.82 18.85
C MET A 287 -8.67 14.59 17.48
N ALA A 288 -8.27 15.65 16.78
CA ALA A 288 -7.73 15.59 15.43
C ALA A 288 -6.20 15.45 15.42
N VAL A 289 -5.71 14.48 14.65
CA VAL A 289 -4.31 14.41 14.22
C VAL A 289 -4.15 15.24 12.95
N LEU A 290 -3.26 16.24 13.00
CA LEU A 290 -3.06 17.20 11.92
C LEU A 290 -1.81 16.91 11.08
N ASP A 291 -0.77 16.33 11.70
CA ASP A 291 0.52 16.04 11.05
C ASP A 291 1.34 15.06 11.91
N CYS A 292 2.42 14.51 11.35
CA CYS A 292 3.47 13.81 12.08
C CYS A 292 4.83 14.27 11.54
N THR A 293 5.57 15.04 12.34
CA THR A 293 6.81 15.71 11.91
C THR A 293 7.79 15.95 13.05
N LEU A 294 9.07 16.20 12.72
CA LEU A 294 10.09 16.71 13.64
C LEU A 294 10.51 18.15 13.34
N PHE A 295 9.70 18.87 12.57
CA PHE A 295 9.90 20.29 12.27
C PHE A 295 11.30 20.56 11.67
N GLU A 296 12.12 21.41 12.29
CA GLU A 296 13.49 21.72 11.80
C GLU A 296 14.43 20.50 11.80
N TYR A 297 14.10 19.46 12.57
CA TYR A 297 14.93 18.26 12.71
C TYR A 297 14.51 17.11 11.79
N GLU A 298 13.53 17.32 10.91
CA GLU A 298 13.09 16.31 9.97
C GLU A 298 14.27 15.76 9.14
N ASN A 299 14.39 14.43 9.05
CA ASN A 299 15.46 13.72 8.34
C ASN A 299 16.91 14.00 8.83
N GLN A 300 17.11 14.40 10.10
CA GLN A 300 18.46 14.51 10.68
C GLN A 300 18.92 13.21 11.34
N VAL A 301 20.23 12.96 11.37
CA VAL A 301 20.81 11.78 12.06
C VAL A 301 20.40 11.74 13.54
N GLY A 302 19.98 10.57 14.00
CA GLY A 302 19.46 10.32 15.33
C GLY A 302 17.96 10.52 15.46
N THR A 303 17.31 11.14 14.48
CA THR A 303 15.85 11.32 14.51
C THR A 303 15.09 10.05 14.16
N GLU A 304 15.73 9.08 13.51
CA GLU A 304 15.19 7.76 13.22
C GLU A 304 14.76 6.95 14.44
N TYR A 305 15.18 7.37 15.65
CA TYR A 305 14.78 6.76 16.92
C TYR A 305 13.77 7.62 17.70
N LEU A 306 13.45 8.82 17.23
CA LEU A 306 12.65 9.79 17.97
C LEU A 306 11.20 9.77 17.54
N PHE A 307 10.31 9.76 18.53
CA PHE A 307 8.88 9.83 18.31
C PHE A 307 8.17 10.44 19.52
N GLY A 308 6.92 10.82 19.36
CA GLY A 308 6.12 11.33 20.46
C GLY A 308 4.90 12.10 19.99
N SER A 309 4.49 13.10 20.76
CA SER A 309 3.27 13.86 20.49
C SER A 309 3.42 15.31 20.92
N VAL A 310 2.78 16.22 20.18
CA VAL A 310 2.59 17.61 20.59
C VAL A 310 1.11 17.98 20.47
N ARG A 311 0.53 18.52 21.55
CA ARG A 311 -0.90 18.93 21.59
C ARG A 311 -1.00 20.46 21.64
N CYS A 312 -1.72 21.05 20.70
CA CYS A 312 -1.91 22.50 20.59
C CYS A 312 -3.33 22.84 20.12
N ALA A 313 -4.23 23.19 21.06
CA ALA A 313 -5.64 23.48 20.77
C ALA A 313 -5.85 24.67 19.81
N ALA A 314 -4.91 25.61 19.80
CA ALA A 314 -4.97 26.81 18.96
C ALA A 314 -5.04 26.47 17.46
N LEU A 315 -4.53 25.32 17.02
CA LEU A 315 -4.57 24.94 15.60
C LEU A 315 -6.00 24.73 15.12
N THR A 316 -6.83 24.00 15.87
CA THR A 316 -8.26 23.81 15.52
C THR A 316 -9.06 25.10 15.67
N GLU A 317 -8.75 25.94 16.66
CA GLU A 317 -9.40 27.25 16.80
C GLU A 317 -9.15 28.14 15.58
N MET A 318 -7.94 28.13 15.03
CA MET A 318 -7.59 28.90 13.83
C MET A 318 -8.24 28.33 12.57
N LEU A 319 -8.35 27.00 12.45
CA LEU A 319 -9.18 26.37 11.42
C LEU A 319 -10.63 26.85 11.53
N GLY A 320 -11.25 26.82 12.71
CA GLY A 320 -12.62 27.31 12.90
C GLY A 320 -12.85 28.77 12.48
N ARG A 321 -11.79 29.58 12.43
CA ARG A 321 -11.81 30.99 11.97
C ARG A 321 -11.50 31.16 10.48
N GLY A 322 -11.36 30.06 9.73
CA GLY A 322 -11.05 30.08 8.31
C GLY A 322 -9.57 30.27 7.96
N LYS A 323 -8.64 30.19 8.92
CA LYS A 323 -7.20 30.24 8.63
C LYS A 323 -6.71 28.89 8.09
N ALA A 324 -5.91 28.91 7.03
CA ALA A 324 -5.38 27.71 6.38
C ALA A 324 -4.12 27.19 7.09
N VAL A 325 -4.27 26.67 8.32
CA VAL A 325 -3.14 26.11 9.11
C VAL A 325 -2.77 24.68 8.72
N ILE A 326 -3.59 24.02 7.90
CA ILE A 326 -3.29 22.75 7.22
C ILE A 326 -3.16 23.01 5.72
N SER A 327 -2.42 22.16 5.00
CA SER A 327 -2.35 22.24 3.54
C SER A 327 -3.71 21.98 2.90
N ASP A 328 -3.94 22.56 1.71
CA ASP A 328 -5.18 22.34 0.94
C ASP A 328 -5.33 20.86 0.56
N GLU A 329 -4.22 20.13 0.46
CA GLU A 329 -4.13 18.70 0.22
C GLU A 329 -4.40 17.83 1.46
N ARG A 330 -4.47 18.42 2.67
CA ARG A 330 -4.55 17.71 3.96
C ARG A 330 -3.38 16.74 4.21
N GLU A 331 -2.20 17.08 3.71
CA GLU A 331 -0.96 16.30 3.86
C GLU A 331 -0.05 16.85 4.98
N GLY A 332 -0.61 17.58 5.95
CA GLY A 332 0.11 18.12 7.10
C GLY A 332 -0.12 19.61 7.33
N LEU A 333 0.70 20.20 8.21
CA LEU A 333 0.64 21.61 8.56
C LEU A 333 1.06 22.51 7.39
N ASN A 334 0.42 23.67 7.27
CA ASN A 334 0.83 24.70 6.33
C ASN A 334 1.91 25.60 6.94
N PHE A 335 3.18 25.24 6.76
CA PHE A 335 4.32 26.01 7.29
C PHE A 335 4.46 27.44 6.74
N LYS A 336 3.71 27.81 5.69
CA LYS A 336 3.67 29.19 5.19
C LYS A 336 2.80 30.10 6.05
N ASP A 337 1.89 29.53 6.84
CA ASP A 337 1.08 30.31 7.77
C ASP A 337 1.93 30.82 8.95
N PRO A 338 1.88 32.11 9.31
CA PRO A 338 2.76 32.66 10.34
C PRO A 338 2.51 32.11 11.76
N LEU A 339 1.29 31.64 12.07
CA LEU A 339 1.01 30.99 13.35
C LEU A 339 1.66 29.60 13.40
N VAL A 340 1.54 28.84 12.31
CA VAL A 340 2.18 27.52 12.17
C VAL A 340 3.71 27.65 12.22
N ALA A 341 4.28 28.66 11.57
CA ALA A 341 5.72 28.92 11.61
C ALA A 341 6.20 29.23 13.04
N ALA A 342 5.47 30.06 13.79
CA ALA A 342 5.81 30.38 15.18
C ALA A 342 5.71 29.14 16.09
N PHE A 343 4.68 28.32 15.91
CA PHE A 343 4.52 27.05 16.61
C PHE A 343 5.67 26.07 16.30
N SER A 344 6.00 25.90 15.02
CA SER A 344 7.11 25.05 14.55
C SER A 344 8.45 25.44 15.17
N GLN A 345 8.76 26.75 15.23
CA GLN A 345 9.98 27.26 15.84
C GLN A 345 10.05 26.95 17.34
N ALA A 346 8.93 27.15 18.05
CA ALA A 346 8.88 26.92 19.49
C ALA A 346 9.06 25.43 19.84
N VAL A 347 8.42 24.53 19.08
CA VAL A 347 8.58 23.09 19.26
C VAL A 347 10.01 22.65 18.93
N SER A 348 10.57 23.13 17.82
CA SER A 348 11.97 22.83 17.43
C SER A 348 12.95 23.25 18.52
N THR A 349 12.81 24.47 19.05
CA THR A 349 13.65 24.97 20.15
C THR A 349 13.59 24.05 21.38
N MET A 350 12.41 23.50 21.68
CA MET A 350 12.19 22.64 22.84
C MET A 350 12.86 21.27 22.70
N ILE A 351 12.85 20.67 21.50
CA ILE A 351 13.41 19.33 21.27
C ILE A 351 14.90 19.33 20.91
N GLY A 352 15.47 20.49 20.55
CA GLY A 352 16.81 20.58 19.98
C GLY A 352 17.93 19.96 20.82
N ALA A 353 17.91 20.13 22.14
CA ALA A 353 18.91 19.54 23.03
C ALA A 353 18.86 18.00 23.04
N ALA A 354 17.65 17.44 22.99
CA ALA A 354 17.45 15.99 22.96
C ALA A 354 17.91 15.38 21.63
N VAL A 355 17.61 16.06 20.51
CA VAL A 355 18.07 15.65 19.16
C VAL A 355 19.60 15.69 19.07
N LEU A 356 20.23 16.77 19.54
CA LEU A 356 21.69 16.90 19.51
C LEU A 356 22.39 15.83 20.34
N ALA A 357 21.88 15.54 21.55
CA ALA A 357 22.42 14.49 22.40
C ALA A 357 22.34 13.10 21.74
N GLU A 358 21.28 12.83 20.97
CA GLU A 358 21.14 11.57 20.24
C GLU A 358 22.13 11.47 19.08
N LYS A 359 22.29 12.56 18.32
CA LYS A 359 23.29 12.67 17.26
C LYS A 359 24.71 12.42 17.78
N GLU A 360 25.06 12.97 18.95
CA GLU A 360 26.36 12.75 19.59
C GLU A 360 26.55 11.30 20.03
N LYS A 361 25.55 10.67 20.66
CA LYS A 361 25.61 9.25 21.07
C LYS A 361 25.90 8.32 19.89
N LEU A 362 25.21 8.51 18.77
CA LEU A 362 25.38 7.67 17.59
C LEU A 362 26.76 7.87 16.96
N SER A 363 27.29 9.09 16.95
CA SER A 363 28.65 9.38 16.47
C SER A 363 29.76 8.65 17.26
N HIS A 364 29.49 8.25 18.50
CA HIS A 364 30.42 7.50 19.36
C HIS A 364 30.28 5.97 19.25
N LEU A 365 29.12 5.46 18.81
CA LEU A 365 28.83 4.02 18.67
C LEU A 365 29.41 3.40 17.38
N GLU A 366 29.68 4.20 16.34
CA GLU A 366 30.14 3.75 15.01
C GLU A 366 31.57 3.14 14.94
N ARG A 367 32.27 2.94 16.07
CA ARG A 367 33.69 2.51 16.09
C ARG A 367 33.98 1.04 16.40
N ALA A 368 33.00 0.15 16.41
CA ALA A 368 33.25 -1.26 16.74
C ALA A 368 32.65 -2.27 15.73
N THR A 369 33.59 -2.91 14.99
CA THR A 369 33.56 -4.25 14.37
C THR A 369 32.56 -4.57 13.25
N THR A 370 33.06 -5.18 12.15
CA THR A 370 32.71 -6.54 11.69
C THR A 370 33.54 -6.94 10.42
N SER A 371 33.56 -8.23 10.03
CA SER A 371 33.86 -8.72 8.66
C SER A 371 33.15 -10.07 8.41
N GLY A 372 32.70 -10.33 7.16
CA GLY A 372 32.25 -11.64 6.63
C GLY A 372 30.78 -11.73 6.19
N ARG A 373 29.87 -11.10 6.96
CA ARG A 373 28.40 -11.25 6.90
C ARG A 373 27.73 -10.45 5.78
N THR A 374 28.38 -9.40 5.30
CA THR A 374 27.82 -8.38 4.38
C THR A 374 27.67 -8.88 2.94
N ALA A 375 28.43 -9.89 2.52
CA ALA A 375 28.36 -10.42 1.15
C ALA A 375 27.10 -11.27 0.92
N GLU A 376 26.79 -12.20 1.82
CA GLU A 376 25.60 -13.07 1.73
C GLU A 376 24.28 -12.27 1.77
N MET A 377 24.28 -11.18 2.55
CA MET A 377 23.15 -10.27 2.69
C MET A 377 22.85 -9.50 1.39
N ILE A 378 23.90 -9.06 0.68
CA ILE A 378 23.76 -8.39 -0.61
C ILE A 378 23.24 -9.36 -1.67
N GLU A 379 23.68 -10.62 -1.66
CA GLU A 379 23.18 -11.63 -2.59
C GLU A 379 21.69 -11.90 -2.40
N ARG A 380 21.23 -12.09 -1.16
CA ARG A 380 19.79 -12.29 -0.86
C ARG A 380 18.94 -11.09 -1.28
N LEU A 381 19.44 -9.88 -1.07
CA LEU A 381 18.77 -8.65 -1.48
C LEU A 381 18.57 -8.59 -3.01
N LEU A 382 19.63 -8.86 -3.77
CA LEU A 382 19.58 -8.80 -5.24
C LEU A 382 18.66 -9.86 -5.83
N GLN A 383 18.62 -11.05 -5.20
CA GLN A 383 17.68 -12.11 -5.55
C GLN A 383 16.23 -11.66 -5.27
N HIS A 384 15.95 -11.19 -4.06
CA HIS A 384 14.61 -10.73 -3.69
C HIS A 384 14.11 -9.59 -4.59
N MET A 385 14.97 -8.63 -4.93
CA MET A 385 14.60 -7.53 -5.82
C MET A 385 14.40 -7.98 -7.27
N SER A 386 15.08 -9.03 -7.72
CA SER A 386 14.83 -9.65 -9.03
C SER A 386 13.48 -10.36 -9.08
N GLU A 387 13.09 -11.03 -8.00
CA GLU A 387 11.76 -11.64 -7.85
C GLU A 387 10.66 -10.57 -7.82
N ALA A 388 10.82 -9.52 -7.02
CA ALA A 388 9.87 -8.42 -6.92
C ALA A 388 9.66 -7.68 -8.26
N ALA A 389 10.73 -7.51 -9.05
CA ALA A 389 10.61 -6.92 -10.39
C ALA A 389 9.58 -7.66 -11.26
N VAL A 390 9.54 -8.98 -11.15
CA VAL A 390 8.68 -9.85 -11.97
C VAL A 390 7.31 -10.08 -11.32
N VAL A 391 7.29 -10.51 -10.05
CA VAL A 391 6.06 -10.90 -9.31
C VAL A 391 5.20 -9.69 -9.00
N ASP A 392 5.82 -8.62 -8.52
CA ASP A 392 5.11 -7.49 -7.95
C ASP A 392 4.93 -6.32 -8.92
N LEU A 393 5.88 -6.16 -9.84
CA LEU A 393 5.92 -5.03 -10.78
C LEU A 393 5.64 -5.44 -12.22
N GLY A 394 5.63 -6.74 -12.55
CA GLY A 394 5.34 -7.24 -13.89
C GLY A 394 6.37 -6.84 -14.96
N ILE A 395 7.60 -6.51 -14.55
CA ILE A 395 8.68 -6.05 -15.43
C ILE A 395 9.27 -7.23 -16.20
N GLU A 396 9.32 -7.12 -17.52
CA GLU A 396 9.96 -8.10 -18.40
C GLU A 396 11.49 -8.05 -18.26
N SER A 397 12.12 -9.22 -18.10
CA SER A 397 13.55 -9.34 -17.82
C SER A 397 14.43 -9.45 -19.08
N SER A 398 13.89 -9.18 -20.28
CA SER A 398 14.63 -9.31 -21.54
C SER A 398 15.87 -8.38 -21.59
N PRO A 399 17.02 -8.83 -22.16
CA PRO A 399 18.28 -8.09 -22.08
C PRO A 399 18.35 -6.83 -22.97
N ASP A 400 17.55 -6.72 -24.03
CA ASP A 400 17.83 -5.78 -25.13
C ASP A 400 16.79 -4.65 -25.29
N ALA A 401 16.59 -3.84 -24.25
CA ALA A 401 15.86 -2.57 -24.36
C ALA A 401 16.76 -1.38 -24.77
N ALA A 402 18.04 -1.60 -25.05
CA ALA A 402 18.97 -0.57 -25.51
C ALA A 402 19.17 -0.61 -27.04
N GLY A 403 18.10 -0.35 -27.80
CA GLY A 403 18.18 -0.10 -29.25
C GLY A 403 17.18 -0.92 -30.08
N ARG A 404 16.08 -0.29 -30.52
CA ARG A 404 15.01 -0.93 -31.30
C ARG A 404 15.47 -1.44 -32.68
N ILE A 405 15.06 -2.66 -33.04
CA ILE A 405 14.71 -3.10 -34.40
C ILE A 405 13.24 -3.60 -34.34
N PRO A 406 12.36 -3.29 -35.31
CA PRO A 406 10.96 -3.72 -35.26
C PRO A 406 10.80 -5.21 -35.60
N ALA A 407 10.04 -5.92 -34.75
CA ALA A 407 9.29 -7.16 -35.01
C ALA A 407 9.96 -8.21 -35.92
N GLU A 408 10.98 -8.88 -35.40
CA GLU A 408 11.09 -10.33 -35.56
C GLU A 408 10.73 -10.94 -34.20
N GLU A 409 9.97 -12.03 -34.19
CA GLU A 409 9.41 -12.66 -32.99
C GLU A 409 10.48 -12.81 -31.90
N GLU A 410 10.32 -12.08 -30.79
CA GLU A 410 11.17 -12.28 -29.61
C GLU A 410 11.12 -13.77 -29.22
N PRO A 411 12.28 -14.44 -29.05
CA PRO A 411 12.27 -15.82 -28.64
C PRO A 411 11.61 -15.95 -27.27
N PRO A 412 10.70 -16.92 -27.07
CA PRO A 412 10.02 -17.12 -25.80
C PRO A 412 11.02 -17.43 -24.68
N ALA A 413 10.69 -17.09 -23.43
CA ALA A 413 11.60 -17.35 -22.33
C ALA A 413 11.99 -18.83 -22.19
N ALA A 414 13.24 -19.05 -21.76
CA ALA A 414 13.82 -20.37 -21.51
C ALA A 414 12.97 -21.27 -20.61
N LEU A 415 12.26 -20.69 -19.63
CA LEU A 415 11.31 -21.37 -18.76
C LEU A 415 10.01 -20.57 -18.67
N ARG A 416 8.87 -21.21 -18.92
CA ARG A 416 7.55 -20.56 -18.74
C ARG A 416 6.43 -21.56 -18.53
N PHE A 417 5.49 -21.24 -17.65
CA PHE A 417 4.23 -21.98 -17.61
C PHE A 417 3.31 -21.55 -18.76
N THR A 418 2.58 -22.49 -19.35
CA THR A 418 1.54 -22.16 -20.35
C THR A 418 0.44 -21.28 -19.74
N THR A 419 0.27 -21.37 -18.42
CA THR A 419 -0.64 -20.54 -17.64
C THR A 419 0.00 -20.36 -16.26
N PRO A 420 0.35 -19.13 -15.85
CA PRO A 420 1.03 -18.88 -14.57
C PRO A 420 0.07 -18.86 -13.37
N PHE A 421 -1.25 -18.98 -13.59
CA PHE A 421 -2.26 -18.96 -12.53
C PHE A 421 -3.47 -19.84 -12.84
N TYR A 422 -3.84 -20.73 -11.92
CA TYR A 422 -4.99 -21.63 -12.04
C TYR A 422 -6.02 -21.35 -10.95
N TYR A 423 -7.24 -20.97 -11.34
CA TYR A 423 -8.40 -20.88 -10.45
C TYR A 423 -9.37 -22.03 -10.75
N ARG A 424 -9.54 -22.97 -9.82
CA ARG A 424 -10.19 -24.26 -10.09
C ARG A 424 -11.19 -24.65 -9.02
N LYS A 425 -12.22 -25.40 -9.42
CA LYS A 425 -13.20 -25.93 -8.49
C LYS A 425 -12.60 -27.07 -7.66
N PRO A 426 -13.03 -27.24 -6.40
CA PRO A 426 -12.69 -28.41 -5.60
C PRO A 426 -13.00 -29.72 -6.32
N GLY A 427 -12.10 -30.71 -6.21
CA GLY A 427 -12.27 -32.08 -6.71
C GLY A 427 -12.20 -32.23 -8.24
N HIS A 428 -11.84 -31.17 -8.97
CA HIS A 428 -11.71 -31.21 -10.43
C HIS A 428 -10.23 -31.20 -10.87
N PRO A 429 -9.72 -32.31 -11.45
CA PRO A 429 -8.36 -32.36 -11.98
C PRO A 429 -8.16 -31.40 -13.16
N PHE A 430 -6.97 -30.81 -13.25
CA PHE A 430 -6.56 -29.96 -14.37
C PHE A 430 -5.06 -30.11 -14.66
N HIS A 431 -4.64 -29.73 -15.86
CA HIS A 431 -3.24 -29.85 -16.26
C HIS A 431 -2.50 -28.53 -16.10
N VAL A 432 -1.33 -28.61 -15.46
CA VAL A 432 -0.32 -27.55 -15.39
C VAL A 432 0.82 -27.92 -16.33
N ALA A 433 1.16 -27.05 -17.29
CA ALA A 433 2.24 -27.32 -18.23
C ALA A 433 3.34 -26.25 -18.18
N LEU A 434 4.58 -26.70 -18.11
CA LEU A 434 5.80 -25.90 -18.24
C LEU A 434 6.39 -26.13 -19.64
N LEU A 435 6.71 -25.04 -20.33
CA LEU A 435 7.49 -25.02 -21.56
C LEU A 435 8.94 -24.67 -21.20
N ILE A 436 9.86 -25.42 -21.77
CA ILE A 436 11.30 -25.28 -21.55
C ILE A 436 11.97 -25.14 -22.91
N ASP A 437 12.82 -24.14 -23.10
CA ASP A 437 13.74 -24.06 -24.23
C ASP A 437 15.16 -24.36 -23.73
N ALA A 438 15.58 -25.62 -23.88
CA ALA A 438 16.85 -26.09 -23.36
C ALA A 438 18.05 -25.38 -24.00
N GLY A 439 17.91 -24.89 -25.24
CA GLY A 439 18.98 -24.16 -25.93
C GLY A 439 19.30 -22.79 -25.35
N GLN A 440 18.45 -22.26 -24.47
CA GLN A 440 18.66 -20.99 -23.77
C GLN A 440 19.20 -21.16 -22.34
N LEU A 441 19.26 -22.40 -21.81
CA LEU A 441 19.70 -22.71 -20.46
C LEU A 441 21.20 -23.04 -20.43
N PRO A 442 21.92 -22.78 -19.32
CA PRO A 442 23.34 -23.10 -19.23
C PRO A 442 23.60 -24.61 -19.14
N ASP A 443 24.64 -25.09 -19.85
CA ASP A 443 25.11 -26.47 -19.78
C ASP A 443 25.52 -26.85 -18.34
N GLY A 444 25.19 -28.06 -17.91
CA GLY A 444 25.52 -28.60 -16.58
C GLY A 444 24.61 -28.15 -15.43
N GLU A 445 23.59 -27.33 -15.70
CA GLU A 445 22.56 -26.97 -14.71
C GLU A 445 21.50 -28.07 -14.53
N GLN A 446 20.73 -27.99 -13.43
CA GLN A 446 19.57 -28.84 -13.19
C GLN A 446 18.30 -28.00 -13.08
N LEU A 447 17.23 -28.45 -13.73
CA LEU A 447 15.89 -28.00 -13.41
C LEU A 447 15.50 -28.49 -12.04
N THR A 448 15.28 -27.55 -11.13
CA THR A 448 14.83 -27.80 -9.76
C THR A 448 13.40 -27.30 -9.60
N PHE A 449 12.62 -28.03 -8.80
CA PHE A 449 11.20 -27.77 -8.58
C PHE A 449 10.98 -27.54 -7.08
N GLU A 450 10.41 -26.41 -6.74
CA GLU A 450 9.98 -26.08 -5.38
C GLU A 450 8.45 -26.05 -5.36
N LEU A 451 7.86 -26.85 -4.47
CA LEU A 451 6.43 -27.08 -4.40
C LEU A 451 5.93 -26.66 -3.02
N GLU A 452 5.13 -25.61 -2.99
CA GLU A 452 4.41 -25.18 -1.79
C GLU A 452 2.94 -25.54 -1.96
N LEU A 453 2.61 -26.83 -1.80
CA LEU A 453 1.24 -27.33 -1.97
C LEU A 453 0.64 -27.76 -0.61
N PRO A 454 -0.61 -27.38 -0.29
CA PRO A 454 -1.31 -27.86 0.89
C PRO A 454 -1.61 -29.35 0.75
N ALA A 455 -1.82 -30.06 1.87
CA ALA A 455 -2.01 -31.52 1.86
C ALA A 455 -3.24 -31.99 1.05
N SER A 456 -4.20 -31.10 0.86
CA SER A 456 -5.44 -31.25 0.09
C SER A 456 -5.27 -30.92 -1.40
N MET A 457 -4.08 -30.54 -1.83
CA MET A 457 -3.70 -30.40 -3.23
C MET A 457 -2.66 -31.45 -3.61
N ARG A 458 -2.91 -32.15 -4.71
CA ARG A 458 -2.07 -33.23 -5.22
C ARG A 458 -1.61 -32.92 -6.62
N ILE A 459 -0.34 -33.17 -6.90
CA ILE A 459 0.28 -33.05 -8.21
C ILE A 459 0.83 -34.41 -8.65
N GLU A 460 0.45 -34.86 -9.84
CA GLU A 460 0.81 -36.17 -10.36
C GLU A 460 1.22 -36.11 -11.85
N PRO A 461 2.38 -36.70 -12.24
CA PRO A 461 3.40 -37.28 -11.35
C PRO A 461 4.09 -36.21 -10.49
N ALA A 462 4.77 -36.59 -9.41
CA ALA A 462 5.54 -35.63 -8.63
C ALA A 462 6.69 -35.06 -9.49
N PRO A 463 6.86 -33.73 -9.57
CA PRO A 463 7.99 -33.12 -10.25
C PRO A 463 9.33 -33.62 -9.68
N ALA A 464 10.24 -34.01 -10.56
CA ALA A 464 11.58 -34.48 -10.20
C ALA A 464 12.61 -33.63 -10.93
N ALA A 465 13.78 -33.43 -10.30
CA ALA A 465 14.85 -32.65 -10.91
C ALA A 465 15.33 -33.29 -12.21
N VAL A 466 15.61 -32.47 -13.22
CA VAL A 466 16.02 -32.92 -14.56
C VAL A 466 17.30 -32.19 -14.95
N ALA A 467 18.32 -32.93 -15.38
CA ALA A 467 19.54 -32.32 -15.91
C ALA A 467 19.22 -31.58 -17.22
N VAL A 468 19.67 -30.33 -17.36
CA VAL A 468 19.43 -29.53 -18.58
C VAL A 468 20.03 -30.25 -19.80
N ASP A 469 21.20 -30.88 -19.65
CA ASP A 469 21.89 -31.67 -20.68
C ASP A 469 21.08 -32.87 -21.22
N SER A 470 20.01 -33.26 -20.52
CA SER A 470 19.12 -34.35 -20.95
C SER A 470 17.91 -33.87 -21.76
N LEU A 471 17.78 -32.56 -21.98
CA LEU A 471 16.68 -31.93 -22.70
C LEU A 471 17.16 -31.42 -24.06
N ASP A 472 16.42 -31.77 -25.12
CA ASP A 472 16.71 -31.29 -26.47
C ASP A 472 15.60 -30.34 -26.97
N GLY A 473 15.99 -29.14 -27.43
CA GLY A 473 15.07 -28.16 -28.02
C GLY A 473 13.96 -27.67 -27.08
N ILE A 474 12.78 -27.42 -27.65
CA ILE A 474 11.61 -26.98 -26.87
C ILE A 474 10.86 -28.20 -26.31
N GLN A 475 10.81 -28.29 -24.99
CA GLN A 475 10.16 -29.36 -24.24
C GLN A 475 8.89 -28.85 -23.54
N ARG A 476 7.91 -29.75 -23.38
CA ARG A 476 6.69 -29.49 -22.59
C ARG A 476 6.57 -30.54 -21.50
N MET A 477 6.70 -30.11 -20.25
CA MET A 477 6.41 -30.94 -19.07
C MET A 477 4.99 -30.64 -18.59
N GLU A 478 4.22 -31.67 -18.25
CA GLU A 478 2.83 -31.52 -17.84
C GLU A 478 2.54 -32.37 -16.60
N TRP A 479 1.81 -31.78 -15.66
CA TRP A 479 1.36 -32.41 -14.44
C TRP A 479 -0.15 -32.27 -14.28
N THR A 480 -0.78 -33.29 -13.70
CA THR A 480 -2.19 -33.22 -13.30
C THR A 480 -2.26 -32.76 -11.85
N VAL A 481 -2.95 -31.65 -11.60
CA VAL A 481 -3.18 -31.11 -10.27
C VAL A 481 -4.65 -31.25 -9.89
N THR A 482 -4.93 -31.67 -8.67
CA THR A 482 -6.28 -31.70 -8.09
C THR A 482 -6.23 -31.07 -6.71
N GLY A 483 -7.17 -30.17 -6.41
CA GLY A 483 -7.30 -29.57 -5.08
C GLY A 483 -8.71 -29.81 -4.53
N GLU A 484 -8.82 -30.21 -3.28
CA GLU A 484 -10.07 -30.71 -2.67
C GLU A 484 -10.79 -29.69 -1.80
N VAL A 485 -10.07 -28.70 -1.26
CA VAL A 485 -10.63 -27.77 -0.27
C VAL A 485 -10.69 -26.36 -0.86
N PRO A 486 -11.89 -25.76 -0.98
CA PRO A 486 -12.01 -24.38 -1.43
C PRO A 486 -11.34 -23.39 -0.46
N GLY A 487 -10.70 -22.36 -1.02
CA GLY A 487 -9.94 -21.33 -0.31
C GLY A 487 -8.44 -21.61 -0.23
N GLU A 488 -7.98 -22.80 -0.60
CA GLU A 488 -6.57 -23.17 -0.52
C GLU A 488 -5.76 -22.74 -1.75
N ARG A 489 -4.49 -22.39 -1.50
CA ARG A 489 -3.51 -21.95 -2.49
C ARG A 489 -2.32 -22.91 -2.50
N GLY A 490 -1.79 -23.18 -3.69
CA GLY A 490 -0.52 -23.90 -3.88
C GLY A 490 0.36 -23.22 -4.92
N GLU A 491 1.68 -23.41 -4.82
CA GLU A 491 2.65 -22.80 -5.72
C GLU A 491 3.65 -23.81 -6.29
N ILE A 492 4.10 -23.56 -7.51
CA ILE A 492 5.12 -24.33 -8.21
C ILE A 492 6.16 -23.35 -8.77
N THR A 493 7.39 -23.43 -8.27
CA THR A 493 8.55 -22.68 -8.79
C THR A 493 9.50 -23.64 -9.49
N VAL A 494 10.01 -23.24 -10.66
CA VAL A 494 10.99 -24.01 -11.43
C VAL A 494 12.22 -23.14 -11.68
N ARG A 495 13.42 -23.67 -11.43
CA ARG A 495 14.69 -22.95 -11.61
C ARG A 495 15.74 -23.75 -12.38
N ALA A 496 16.55 -23.08 -13.19
CA ALA A 496 17.82 -23.58 -13.73
C ALA A 496 18.82 -22.41 -13.82
N GLY A 497 19.87 -22.42 -12.98
CA GLY A 497 20.74 -21.26 -12.81
C GLY A 497 19.97 -19.98 -12.46
N ALA A 498 20.14 -18.92 -13.26
CA ALA A 498 19.46 -17.62 -13.10
C ALA A 498 18.10 -17.53 -13.81
N TYR A 499 17.61 -18.63 -14.37
CA TYR A 499 16.32 -18.71 -15.07
C TYR A 499 15.28 -19.32 -14.16
N TRP A 500 14.06 -18.79 -14.18
CA TRP A 500 12.99 -19.34 -13.38
C TRP A 500 11.61 -19.09 -13.96
N ALA A 501 10.65 -19.90 -13.52
CA ALA A 501 9.24 -19.76 -13.81
C ALA A 501 8.42 -20.09 -12.57
N TRP A 502 7.28 -19.43 -12.40
CA TRP A 502 6.40 -19.62 -11.26
C TRP A 502 4.94 -19.78 -11.67
N CYS A 503 4.21 -20.60 -10.93
CA CYS A 503 2.81 -20.90 -11.16
C CYS A 503 2.07 -20.97 -9.83
N GLU A 504 0.97 -20.21 -9.72
CA GLU A 504 0.05 -20.26 -8.58
C GLU A 504 -1.22 -21.04 -8.92
N ILE A 505 -1.77 -21.72 -7.92
CA ILE A 505 -2.97 -22.53 -8.01
C ILE A 505 -3.88 -22.18 -6.83
N VAL A 506 -5.16 -21.92 -7.10
CA VAL A 506 -6.18 -21.63 -6.09
C VAL A 506 -7.42 -22.49 -6.33
N VAL A 507 -7.90 -23.13 -5.27
CA VAL A 507 -9.15 -23.89 -5.26
C VAL A 507 -10.29 -23.00 -4.75
N ALA A 508 -11.43 -22.92 -5.45
CA ALA A 508 -12.54 -22.08 -5.02
C ALA A 508 -13.91 -22.58 -5.52
N GLU A 509 -14.95 -22.51 -4.67
CA GLU A 509 -16.32 -22.96 -5.00
C GLU A 509 -16.95 -22.16 -6.15
N HIS A 510 -16.61 -20.87 -6.24
CA HIS A 510 -17.19 -19.92 -7.19
C HIS A 510 -16.42 -19.88 -8.52
N ALA A 511 -15.41 -20.75 -8.71
CA ALA A 511 -14.73 -20.88 -9.99
C ALA A 511 -15.73 -21.31 -11.09
N SER A 512 -15.68 -20.69 -12.27
CA SER A 512 -16.66 -20.93 -13.33
C SER A 512 -16.62 -22.37 -13.87
N HIS A 513 -17.78 -22.92 -14.27
CA HIS A 513 -17.81 -24.05 -15.20
C HIS A 513 -17.36 -23.54 -16.58
N ARG A 514 -16.50 -24.31 -17.27
CA ARG A 514 -16.58 -24.34 -18.74
C ARG A 514 -17.94 -24.93 -19.09
N SER A 515 -18.92 -24.07 -19.37
CA SER A 515 -20.17 -24.50 -19.99
C SER A 515 -19.88 -24.89 -21.43
N GLU A 516 -20.34 -26.06 -21.88
CA GLU A 516 -20.15 -26.65 -23.22
C GLU A 516 -20.67 -25.78 -24.41
N GLY A 517 -21.06 -24.53 -24.18
CA GLY A 517 -21.54 -23.58 -25.19
C GLY A 517 -20.61 -22.40 -25.48
N GLN A 518 -19.42 -22.33 -24.91
CA GLN A 518 -18.44 -21.27 -25.24
C GLN A 518 -17.53 -21.74 -26.39
N PRO A 519 -17.43 -21.02 -27.52
CA PRO A 519 -16.57 -21.44 -28.60
C PRO A 519 -15.10 -21.46 -28.15
N PRO A 520 -14.30 -22.41 -28.67
CA PRO A 520 -12.87 -22.46 -28.36
C PRO A 520 -12.23 -21.13 -28.75
N HIS A 521 -11.30 -20.64 -27.92
CA HIS A 521 -10.39 -19.59 -28.36
C HIS A 521 -9.77 -20.03 -29.68
N ALA A 522 -10.08 -19.31 -30.75
CA ALA A 522 -9.65 -19.66 -32.09
C ALA A 522 -8.12 -19.75 -32.12
N ALA A 523 -7.61 -20.96 -32.31
CA ALA A 523 -6.31 -21.15 -32.93
C ALA A 523 -6.36 -20.43 -34.28
N VAL A 524 -5.39 -19.54 -34.49
CA VAL A 524 -5.26 -18.75 -35.71
C VAL A 524 -5.07 -19.69 -36.89
N VAL A 525 -6.12 -19.85 -37.70
CA VAL A 525 -6.00 -20.24 -39.10
C VAL A 525 -6.50 -19.04 -39.91
N ARG A 526 -5.58 -18.34 -40.59
CA ARG A 526 -5.90 -17.39 -41.67
C ARG A 526 -6.25 -18.19 -42.94
N PRO A 527 -7.19 -17.77 -43.80
CA PRO A 527 -7.11 -16.55 -44.66
C PRO A 527 -8.49 -15.85 -44.83
N ALA A 528 -8.75 -14.70 -45.49
CA ALA A 528 -8.01 -13.61 -46.13
C ALA A 528 -8.95 -12.37 -46.21
N SER A 529 -8.34 -11.19 -46.44
CA SER A 529 -8.88 -9.95 -47.07
C SER A 529 -10.09 -9.23 -46.46
N HIS A 530 -9.85 -8.14 -45.69
CA HIS A 530 -10.17 -6.75 -46.10
C HIS A 530 -9.57 -5.73 -45.09
N PRO A 531 -9.25 -4.49 -45.50
CA PRO A 531 -8.44 -3.54 -44.74
C PRO A 531 -9.28 -2.46 -44.04
N ALA A 532 -8.99 -2.16 -42.77
CA ALA A 532 -9.06 -0.81 -42.19
C ALA A 532 -8.46 -0.81 -40.77
N ASP A 533 -7.68 0.23 -40.49
CA ASP A 533 -6.76 0.41 -39.36
C ASP A 533 -7.39 0.34 -37.96
N HIS A 534 -6.98 -0.65 -37.16
CA HIS A 534 -6.84 -0.53 -35.70
C HIS A 534 -5.68 -1.45 -35.26
N PRO A 535 -4.72 -1.00 -34.44
CA PRO A 535 -3.69 -1.88 -33.91
C PRO A 535 -4.35 -2.88 -32.96
N VAL A 536 -4.48 -4.13 -33.41
CA VAL A 536 -4.84 -5.25 -32.56
C VAL A 536 -3.73 -5.40 -31.53
N ALA A 537 -4.04 -5.06 -30.28
CA ALA A 537 -3.14 -5.28 -29.16
C ALA A 537 -2.88 -6.78 -29.02
N HIS A 538 -1.77 -7.24 -29.58
CA HIS A 538 -1.24 -8.57 -29.33
C HIS A 538 -0.94 -8.66 -27.83
N ARG A 539 -1.70 -9.49 -27.10
CA ARG A 539 -1.35 -9.89 -25.73
C ARG A 539 -0.03 -10.65 -25.80
N VAL A 540 1.06 -9.97 -25.45
CA VAL A 540 2.38 -10.59 -25.29
C VAL A 540 2.31 -11.54 -24.08
N PRO A 541 2.81 -12.79 -24.20
CA PRO A 541 2.88 -13.73 -23.07
C PRO A 541 3.71 -13.15 -21.92
N ARG A 542 3.23 -13.30 -20.67
CA ARG A 542 3.98 -12.92 -19.46
C ARG A 542 5.01 -14.01 -19.17
N ASP A 543 6.21 -13.82 -19.68
CA ASP A 543 7.35 -14.73 -19.49
C ASP A 543 8.23 -14.23 -18.32
N HIS A 544 8.62 -15.11 -17.39
CA HIS A 544 9.35 -14.75 -16.14
C HIS A 544 10.88 -14.61 -16.33
N GLY A 545 11.43 -15.12 -17.43
CA GLY A 545 12.79 -14.84 -17.91
C GLY A 545 13.94 -15.11 -16.92
N ARG A 546 14.87 -14.15 -16.78
CA ARG A 546 16.18 -14.31 -16.09
C ARG A 546 16.33 -13.26 -14.98
N ASP A 547 17.06 -13.52 -13.89
CA ASP A 547 17.19 -12.57 -12.75
C ASP A 547 17.76 -11.20 -13.12
N LEU A 548 17.00 -10.11 -12.90
CA LEU A 548 17.39 -8.76 -13.31
C LEU A 548 18.71 -8.28 -12.68
N PHE A 549 19.00 -8.70 -11.45
CA PHE A 549 20.24 -8.36 -10.75
C PHE A 549 21.02 -9.62 -10.39
N VAL A 550 22.13 -9.86 -11.08
CA VAL A 550 22.94 -11.09 -10.92
C VAL A 550 24.16 -10.91 -10.02
N GLY A 551 24.36 -9.71 -9.47
CA GLY A 551 25.45 -9.41 -8.55
C GLY A 551 25.87 -7.95 -8.55
N TYR A 552 27.05 -7.68 -7.99
CA TYR A 552 27.65 -6.35 -7.95
C TYR A 552 29.16 -6.43 -8.18
N GLU A 553 29.77 -5.31 -8.60
CA GLU A 553 31.21 -5.24 -8.80
C GLU A 553 31.80 -3.86 -8.51
N PHE A 554 33.05 -3.84 -8.06
CA PHE A 554 33.81 -2.62 -7.81
C PHE A 554 34.64 -2.24 -9.02
N ARG A 555 34.37 -1.07 -9.62
CA ARG A 555 35.17 -0.57 -10.74
C ARG A 555 35.39 0.92 -10.63
N SER A 556 36.54 1.38 -11.09
CA SER A 556 36.79 2.82 -11.28
C SER A 556 36.12 3.25 -12.58
N LEU A 557 35.09 4.10 -12.51
CA LEU A 557 34.38 4.60 -13.68
C LEU A 557 34.99 5.91 -14.24
N HIS A 558 36.30 6.14 -14.01
CA HIS A 558 37.13 7.25 -14.52
C HIS A 558 36.35 8.48 -15.03
N ASN A 559 36.12 9.48 -14.15
CA ASN A 559 35.40 10.74 -14.41
C ASN A 559 33.85 10.71 -14.43
N SER A 560 33.18 9.60 -14.07
CA SER A 560 31.75 9.69 -13.72
C SER A 560 31.54 10.29 -12.32
N ALA A 561 30.58 11.21 -12.19
CA ALA A 561 30.11 11.76 -10.91
C ALA A 561 29.23 10.77 -10.13
N ASP A 562 28.78 9.70 -10.77
CA ASP A 562 27.85 8.72 -10.19
C ASP A 562 28.58 7.80 -9.20
N ARG A 563 27.95 7.60 -8.03
CA ARG A 563 28.50 6.76 -6.95
C ARG A 563 28.32 5.26 -7.22
N ALA A 564 27.26 4.89 -7.92
CA ALA A 564 26.99 3.55 -8.41
C ALA A 564 26.10 3.63 -9.66
N VAL A 565 26.18 2.62 -10.53
CA VAL A 565 25.37 2.52 -11.76
C VAL A 565 24.96 1.08 -12.01
N TYR A 566 23.85 0.84 -12.69
CA TYR A 566 23.50 -0.49 -13.18
C TYR A 566 24.14 -0.72 -14.57
N SER A 567 24.86 -1.82 -14.72
CA SER A 567 25.36 -2.28 -16.03
C SER A 567 24.36 -3.26 -16.62
N ALA A 568 23.56 -2.82 -17.61
CA ALA A 568 22.59 -3.69 -18.27
C ALA A 568 23.23 -4.89 -18.98
N ALA A 569 24.41 -4.69 -19.60
CA ALA A 569 25.15 -5.73 -20.30
C ALA A 569 25.63 -6.86 -19.37
N GLU A 570 25.94 -6.53 -18.12
CA GLU A 570 26.47 -7.48 -17.14
C GLU A 570 25.46 -7.85 -16.06
N ARG A 571 24.35 -7.12 -16.01
CA ARG A 571 23.26 -7.24 -15.03
C ARG A 571 23.72 -7.08 -13.59
N LYS A 572 24.78 -6.27 -13.41
CA LYS A 572 25.42 -6.01 -12.13
C LYS A 572 25.29 -4.56 -11.72
N VAL A 573 25.18 -4.34 -10.41
CA VAL A 573 25.38 -3.01 -9.82
C VAL A 573 26.88 -2.73 -9.76
N ILE A 574 27.35 -1.72 -10.49
CA ILE A 574 28.74 -1.29 -10.51
C ILE A 574 28.92 -0.14 -9.53
N ILE A 575 29.74 -0.36 -8.51
CA ILE A 575 30.03 0.63 -7.47
C ILE A 575 31.33 1.35 -7.84
N ASN A 576 31.24 2.69 -7.98
CA ASN A 576 32.34 3.51 -8.48
C ASN A 576 33.39 3.77 -7.41
N THR A 577 34.50 3.03 -7.44
CA THR A 577 35.61 3.20 -6.48
C THR A 577 36.42 4.48 -6.68
N ALA A 578 36.17 5.23 -7.76
CA ALA A 578 36.76 6.54 -7.98
C ALA A 578 35.98 7.68 -7.30
N ALA A 579 34.72 7.45 -6.90
CA ALA A 579 33.88 8.47 -6.29
C ALA A 579 34.40 8.88 -4.89
N PRO A 580 34.57 10.19 -4.59
CA PRO A 580 35.15 10.65 -3.32
C PRO A 580 34.43 10.12 -2.08
N THR A 581 33.10 10.06 -2.12
CA THR A 581 32.27 9.56 -1.02
C THR A 581 32.39 8.05 -0.85
N VAL A 582 32.56 7.28 -1.92
CA VAL A 582 32.73 5.81 -1.86
C VAL A 582 34.14 5.44 -1.37
N ARG A 583 35.18 6.19 -1.76
CA ARG A 583 36.58 5.98 -1.34
C ARG A 583 36.78 6.02 0.18
N LEU A 584 35.94 6.75 0.90
CA LEU A 584 36.00 6.82 2.37
C LEU A 584 35.66 5.49 3.04
N TYR A 585 34.96 4.62 2.32
CA TYR A 585 34.37 3.39 2.83
C TYR A 585 34.96 2.11 2.23
N VAL A 586 35.84 2.22 1.25
CA VAL A 586 36.51 1.09 0.59
C VAL A 586 37.94 0.94 1.13
N ASP A 587 38.34 -0.27 1.49
CA ASP A 587 39.70 -0.57 1.97
C ASP A 587 40.71 -0.69 0.82
N GLY A 588 42.01 -0.76 1.15
CA GLY A 588 43.09 -0.91 0.16
C GLY A 588 43.08 -2.23 -0.61
N ARG A 589 42.10 -3.11 -0.38
CA ARG A 589 41.87 -4.39 -1.08
C ARG A 589 40.58 -4.40 -1.89
N GLY A 590 39.86 -3.26 -1.97
CA GLY A 590 38.62 -3.14 -2.75
C GLY A 590 37.39 -3.75 -2.07
N ARG A 591 37.38 -3.86 -0.73
CA ARG A 591 36.22 -4.31 0.05
C ARG A 591 35.64 -3.16 0.86
N PHE A 592 34.32 -3.16 1.07
CA PHE A 592 33.69 -2.19 1.96
C PHE A 592 34.05 -2.45 3.42
N ARG A 593 34.24 -1.36 4.16
CA ARG A 593 34.16 -1.35 5.62
C ARG A 593 32.70 -1.54 6.02
N ASP A 594 32.42 -2.19 7.14
CA ASP A 594 31.02 -2.39 7.59
C ASP A 594 30.30 -1.09 7.95
N SER A 595 31.04 -0.01 8.23
CA SER A 595 30.48 1.35 8.33
C SER A 595 29.87 1.86 7.01
N ALA A 596 30.03 1.11 5.92
CA ALA A 596 29.47 1.42 4.62
C ALA A 596 28.09 0.80 4.39
N ARG A 597 27.50 0.05 5.34
CA ARG A 597 26.23 -0.65 5.10
C ARG A 597 25.07 0.29 4.76
N LEU A 598 24.96 1.42 5.43
CA LEU A 598 23.95 2.44 5.11
C LEU A 598 24.21 3.08 3.74
N LEU A 599 25.48 3.38 3.44
CA LEU A 599 25.87 3.84 2.11
C LEU A 599 25.57 2.79 1.05
N LEU A 600 25.82 1.51 1.32
CA LEU A 600 25.54 0.40 0.43
C LEU A 600 24.04 0.27 0.18
N ALA A 601 23.23 0.29 1.24
CA ALA A 601 21.78 0.27 1.13
C ALA A 601 21.26 1.45 0.29
N GLU A 602 21.79 2.66 0.51
CA GLU A 602 21.46 3.84 -0.29
C GLU A 602 21.86 3.66 -1.77
N LEU A 603 23.07 3.17 -2.04
CA LEU A 603 23.56 2.97 -3.40
C LEU A 603 22.76 1.87 -4.13
N PHE A 604 22.47 0.76 -3.47
CA PHE A 604 21.67 -0.32 -4.03
C PHE A 604 20.22 0.13 -4.24
N MET A 605 19.60 0.79 -3.27
CA MET A 605 18.25 1.34 -3.40
C MET A 605 18.16 2.30 -4.58
N ASP A 606 19.08 3.27 -4.68
CA ASP A 606 19.05 4.29 -5.73
C ASP A 606 19.18 3.65 -7.12
N VAL A 607 20.13 2.74 -7.29
CA VAL A 607 20.38 2.05 -8.56
C VAL A 607 19.25 1.09 -8.94
N ILE A 608 18.78 0.27 -8.00
CA ILE A 608 17.68 -0.69 -8.23
C ILE A 608 16.40 0.06 -8.54
N ALA A 609 16.06 1.09 -7.76
CA ALA A 609 14.85 1.86 -7.99
C ALA A 609 14.88 2.63 -9.32
N ASP A 610 16.04 3.19 -9.71
CA ASP A 610 16.20 3.82 -11.02
C ASP A 610 15.98 2.84 -12.17
N GLU A 611 16.59 1.65 -12.09
CA GLU A 611 16.49 0.65 -13.16
C GLU A 611 15.06 0.09 -13.25
N LEU A 612 14.44 -0.26 -12.12
CA LEU A 612 13.05 -0.74 -12.10
C LEU A 612 12.07 0.33 -12.58
N ALA A 613 12.27 1.60 -12.19
CA ALA A 613 11.43 2.69 -12.67
C ALA A 613 11.57 2.90 -14.18
N ARG A 614 12.80 2.84 -14.70
CA ARG A 614 13.09 2.97 -16.14
C ARG A 614 12.39 1.88 -16.94
N ARG A 615 12.55 0.62 -16.54
CA ARG A 615 11.90 -0.52 -17.22
C ARG A 615 10.38 -0.43 -17.16
N ARG A 616 9.82 -0.04 -16.01
CA ARG A 616 8.38 0.11 -15.83
C ARG A 616 7.80 1.19 -16.75
N ILE A 617 8.43 2.35 -16.87
CA ILE A 617 7.93 3.41 -17.78
C ILE A 617 8.13 3.05 -19.25
N GLU A 618 9.20 2.32 -19.58
CA GLU A 618 9.47 1.86 -20.94
C GLU A 618 8.41 0.85 -21.40
N GLN A 619 8.07 -0.12 -20.55
CA GLN A 619 7.02 -1.12 -20.81
C GLN A 619 5.63 -0.48 -21.01
N HIS A 620 5.35 0.64 -20.34
CA HIS A 620 4.10 1.39 -20.50
C HIS A 620 4.16 2.49 -21.58
N GLY A 621 5.24 2.57 -22.39
CA GLY A 621 5.35 3.53 -23.48
C GLY A 621 5.63 4.98 -23.05
N HIS A 622 6.01 5.20 -21.80
CA HIS A 622 6.28 6.51 -21.18
C HIS A 622 7.79 6.80 -21.01
N ALA A 623 8.65 6.15 -21.78
CA ALA A 623 10.12 6.21 -21.66
C ALA A 623 10.76 7.62 -21.63
N ARG A 624 10.04 8.66 -22.11
CA ARG A 624 10.50 10.06 -22.15
C ARG A 624 9.81 10.98 -21.14
N ASP A 625 8.92 10.45 -20.31
CA ASP A 625 8.19 11.21 -19.30
C ASP A 625 8.96 11.21 -17.98
N LEU A 626 9.58 12.36 -17.68
CA LEU A 626 10.38 12.56 -16.47
C LEU A 626 9.53 12.54 -15.19
N GLU A 627 8.26 12.95 -15.26
CA GLU A 627 7.36 12.95 -14.11
C GLU A 627 6.86 11.53 -13.82
N ALA A 628 6.50 10.77 -14.86
CA ALA A 628 6.19 9.36 -14.74
C ALA A 628 7.38 8.55 -14.19
N PHE A 629 8.60 8.84 -14.65
CA PHE A 629 9.82 8.23 -14.11
C PHE A 629 10.00 8.51 -12.62
N ARG A 630 9.88 9.78 -12.19
CA ARG A 630 10.03 10.18 -10.78
C ARG A 630 8.96 9.55 -9.89
N ASN A 631 7.71 9.48 -10.38
CA ASN A 631 6.62 8.84 -9.66
C ASN A 631 6.84 7.33 -9.53
N ALA A 632 7.20 6.65 -10.62
CA ALA A 632 7.52 5.22 -10.60
C ALA A 632 8.69 4.91 -9.66
N LYS A 633 9.77 5.70 -9.71
CA LYS A 633 10.92 5.58 -8.78
C LYS A 633 10.49 5.77 -7.34
N ARG A 634 9.70 6.81 -7.05
CA ARG A 634 9.21 7.07 -5.68
C ARG A 634 8.34 5.94 -5.16
N ASP A 635 7.48 5.36 -6.00
CA ASP A 635 6.62 4.24 -5.61
C ASP A 635 7.43 2.98 -5.32
N ILE A 636 8.47 2.70 -6.13
CA ILE A 636 9.38 1.57 -5.90
C ILE A 636 10.18 1.76 -4.60
N ILE A 637 10.70 2.98 -4.36
CA ILE A 637 11.39 3.32 -3.09
C ILE A 637 10.44 3.19 -1.90
N ARG A 638 9.17 3.58 -2.02
CA ARG A 638 8.18 3.42 -0.95
C ARG A 638 7.92 1.95 -0.63
N ARG A 639 7.78 1.12 -1.66
CA ARG A 639 7.40 -0.28 -1.51
C ARG A 639 8.52 -1.15 -0.96
N TYR A 640 9.75 -0.95 -1.43
CA TYR A 640 10.88 -1.83 -1.09
C TYR A 640 11.97 -1.14 -0.29
N GLY A 641 11.87 0.17 -0.07
CA GLY A 641 12.94 0.93 0.55
C GLY A 641 13.23 0.50 1.98
N SER A 642 12.16 0.24 2.74
CA SER A 642 12.28 -0.31 4.09
C SER A 642 12.92 -1.70 4.03
N ASP A 643 12.46 -2.59 3.15
CA ASP A 643 12.99 -3.96 3.02
C ASP A 643 14.47 -3.98 2.63
N ILE A 644 14.89 -3.09 1.72
CA ILE A 644 16.28 -2.95 1.31
C ILE A 644 17.13 -2.48 2.50
N HIS A 645 16.72 -1.42 3.21
CA HIS A 645 17.46 -0.94 4.38
C HIS A 645 17.48 -1.96 5.53
N LEU A 646 16.35 -2.59 5.83
CA LEU A 646 16.21 -3.64 6.85
C LEU A 646 17.07 -4.86 6.52
N SER A 647 17.23 -5.19 5.24
CA SER A 647 18.13 -6.26 4.81
C SER A 647 19.57 -5.95 5.21
N PHE A 648 20.02 -4.69 5.19
CA PHE A 648 21.36 -4.26 5.62
C PHE A 648 21.51 -4.09 7.15
N LEU A 649 20.41 -4.01 7.90
CA LEU A 649 20.37 -3.74 9.34
C LEU A 649 20.12 -5.00 10.20
N SER A 650 19.26 -5.90 9.73
CA SER A 650 18.90 -7.18 10.39
C SER A 650 19.94 -8.29 10.16
N GLY A 651 21.02 -7.91 9.44
CA GLY A 651 21.98 -8.75 8.75
C GLY A 651 23.02 -9.38 9.62
#